data_AF-A0A1I8CV25-F1
#
_entry.id   AF-A0A1I8CV25-F1
#
_cell.length_a   1.000
_cell.length_b   1.000
_cell.length_c   1.000
_cell.angle_alpha   90.00
_cell.angle_beta   90.00
_cell.angle_gamma   90.00
#
_symmetry.space_group_name_H-M   'P 1'
#
loop_
_entity.id
_entity.type
_entity.pdbx_description
1 polymer ?
#
loop_
_entity_poly.entity_id
_entity_poly.type
_entity_poly.pdbx_seq_one_letter_code
_entity_poly.pdbx_strand_id
1 'polypeptide(L)'
;MNLTGYLQHKHKDVCATNMELAEKFKEMEGLVKEWESKYDILKDSTSTKELQFQTSVQQLTTKMEGNINQITAKLKNAENDKNMAVIKYATREAETMKLTSTVNKLNEEVKALTVERDALKHGSSQQVVTEMAQIIESLKEELAKEKKDNQKISLEYGMAEKRIAASHTSIKELKSKMDMLMSQVNNVTEERDSVKSESRNLHSQIQVLEIKIKEIDYQHTEKLNSRDKLYRDIMEEMSRLRNENVSLNQSLNAYGSEGVQSQLEQELLQDKLSEMEDKNKEMSEELNRLRVLESEISNIKAGAKEAEQLKVEAFLEKEQAEVEAANCKNETERLLTINAKLTEQNSRVASEALNYKIDKLECAKKSNQMEIQINDLKTQLIQISKKLDNKDEANNPNKCSQIENGLKENLIELETKLKDCENEKAILKKKFASYQKEIRIETQKLRKQIEVYEKQSLSPMSAIDESSQNGKESFCPSATLSRTSSIQSFETASGYRLSSAPSTNSPNGEDRDSANNLDVFNAQSEKDINVQQAMIQKIVKLQKQLIKKKEKMEFLDEHVTQCTEELKRKTKIIQNYALREESAALKPMKESLEEILNLYPVTQTAYKSKETSLPLLGTWFTSKSNTKTNLQISTDVNARLQALVEDLLLKNMKHKEIIEQLEKKIADIEREKRQLYAAADT
;
A
#
# COMPACT_ATOMS: atom_id res chain seq x y z
N MET A 1 -239.88 13.38 203.09
CA MET A 1 -238.73 14.04 203.77
C MET A 1 -237.78 12.94 204.23
N ASN A 2 -236.45 13.10 204.26
CA ASN A 2 -235.63 14.25 203.84
C ASN A 2 -234.32 13.79 203.15
N LEU A 3 -233.64 14.65 202.40
CA LEU A 3 -232.63 14.26 201.40
C LEU A 3 -231.21 14.83 201.63
N THR A 4 -231.09 15.99 202.30
CA THR A 4 -230.13 17.03 201.91
C THR A 4 -228.74 16.98 202.57
N GLY A 5 -228.39 15.94 203.35
CA GLY A 5 -227.23 15.97 204.25
C GLY A 5 -225.87 15.51 203.69
N TYR A 6 -225.82 14.35 203.03
CA TYR A 6 -224.57 13.57 202.95
C TYR A 6 -223.60 13.95 201.81
N LEU A 7 -224.02 14.79 200.86
CA LEU A 7 -223.21 15.14 199.67
C LEU A 7 -221.94 15.94 199.99
N GLN A 8 -221.90 16.63 201.14
CA GLN A 8 -220.93 17.71 201.36
C GLN A 8 -219.55 17.25 201.86
N HIS A 9 -219.42 16.03 202.41
CA HIS A 9 -218.13 15.54 202.93
C HIS A 9 -217.24 14.91 201.85
N LYS A 10 -217.82 14.17 200.90
CA LYS A 10 -217.05 13.35 199.92
C LYS A 10 -216.29 14.18 198.88
N HIS A 11 -216.57 15.47 198.78
CA HIS A 11 -215.94 16.38 197.82
C HIS A 11 -214.58 16.94 198.32
N LYS A 12 -214.23 16.76 199.60
CA LYS A 12 -212.98 17.29 200.17
C LYS A 12 -211.76 16.43 199.81
N ASP A 13 -211.85 15.11 199.97
CA ASP A 13 -210.70 14.21 199.85
C ASP A 13 -210.12 14.19 198.43
N VAL A 14 -210.98 14.22 197.41
CA VAL A 14 -210.62 14.28 195.98
C VAL A 14 -209.78 15.53 195.64
N CYS A 15 -209.94 16.61 196.40
CA CYS A 15 -209.20 17.85 196.17
C CYS A 15 -207.74 17.74 196.66
N ALA A 16 -207.50 16.99 197.74
CA ALA A 16 -206.16 16.78 198.28
C ALA A 16 -205.30 15.88 197.36
N THR A 17 -205.86 14.76 196.88
CA THR A 17 -205.12 13.79 196.05
C THR A 17 -204.65 14.35 194.71
N ASN A 18 -205.35 15.35 194.16
CA ASN A 18 -204.93 16.01 192.91
C ASN A 18 -203.73 16.95 193.10
N MET A 19 -203.45 17.42 194.33
CA MET A 19 -202.38 18.38 194.58
C MET A 19 -201.00 17.71 194.63
N GLU A 20 -200.85 16.58 195.34
CA GLU A 20 -199.61 15.78 195.33
C GLU A 20 -199.23 15.29 193.92
N LEU A 21 -200.24 14.95 193.11
CA LEU A 21 -200.04 14.41 191.76
C LEU A 21 -199.48 15.46 190.78
N ALA A 22 -199.88 16.72 190.93
CA ALA A 22 -199.32 17.84 190.17
C ALA A 22 -197.86 18.13 190.57
N GLU A 23 -197.51 17.95 191.85
CA GLU A 23 -196.17 18.20 192.37
C GLU A 23 -195.15 17.18 191.81
N LYS A 24 -195.52 15.89 191.76
CA LYS A 24 -194.71 14.85 191.08
C LYS A 24 -194.54 15.10 189.58
N PHE A 25 -195.53 15.68 188.91
CA PHE A 25 -195.42 16.00 187.48
C PHE A 25 -194.34 17.06 187.23
N LYS A 26 -194.23 18.03 188.14
CA LYS A 26 -193.22 19.10 188.12
C LYS A 26 -191.81 18.59 188.42
N GLU A 27 -191.69 17.59 189.30
CA GLU A 27 -190.43 16.89 189.60
C GLU A 27 -189.93 16.10 188.37
N MET A 28 -190.84 15.43 187.65
CA MET A 28 -190.55 14.77 186.37
C MET A 28 -190.08 15.75 185.29
N GLU A 29 -190.73 16.92 185.13
CA GLU A 29 -190.27 17.97 184.20
C GLU A 29 -188.85 18.47 184.51
N GLY A 30 -188.50 18.56 185.80
CA GLY A 30 -187.15 18.94 186.23
C GLY A 30 -186.10 17.92 185.78
N LEU A 31 -186.37 16.62 185.99
CA LEU A 31 -185.49 15.54 185.54
C LEU A 31 -185.33 15.51 184.01
N VAL A 32 -186.42 15.70 183.25
CA VAL A 32 -186.36 15.74 181.76
C VAL A 32 -185.38 16.81 181.28
N LYS A 33 -185.46 18.03 181.79
CA LYS A 33 -184.55 19.13 181.41
C LYS A 33 -183.09 18.86 181.78
N GLU A 34 -182.85 18.18 182.90
CA GLU A 34 -181.49 17.79 183.30
C GLU A 34 -180.91 16.70 182.37
N TRP A 35 -181.74 15.82 181.83
CA TRP A 35 -181.34 14.84 180.81
C TRP A 35 -181.12 15.48 179.43
N GLU A 36 -181.98 16.43 179.01
CA GLU A 36 -181.81 17.19 177.77
C GLU A 36 -180.47 17.95 177.76
N SER A 37 -180.12 18.63 178.86
CA SER A 37 -178.85 19.34 179.00
C SER A 37 -177.63 18.39 178.92
N LYS A 38 -177.69 17.21 179.56
CA LYS A 38 -176.64 16.20 179.46
C LYS A 38 -176.49 15.63 178.04
N TYR A 39 -177.61 15.48 177.33
CA TYR A 39 -177.64 14.95 175.96
C TYR A 39 -176.93 15.88 174.97
N ASP A 40 -177.21 17.19 174.99
CA ASP A 40 -176.55 18.12 174.07
C ASP A 40 -175.05 18.28 174.34
N ILE A 41 -174.61 18.27 175.61
CA ILE A 41 -173.17 18.27 175.96
C ILE A 41 -172.47 17.02 175.41
N LEU A 42 -173.13 15.85 175.49
CA LEU A 42 -172.62 14.60 174.91
C LEU A 42 -172.53 14.66 173.39
N LYS A 43 -173.54 15.22 172.73
CA LYS A 43 -173.68 15.38 171.28
C LYS A 43 -172.61 16.30 170.68
N ASP A 44 -172.30 17.42 171.35
CA ASP A 44 -171.21 18.30 170.93
C ASP A 44 -169.84 17.65 171.19
N SER A 45 -169.70 16.85 172.25
CA SER A 45 -168.47 16.08 172.53
C SER A 45 -168.20 14.95 171.52
N THR A 46 -169.23 14.32 170.95
CA THR A 46 -169.04 13.36 169.84
C THR A 46 -168.80 14.08 168.52
N SER A 47 -169.55 15.14 168.21
CA SER A 47 -169.37 15.95 166.99
C SER A 47 -167.94 16.50 166.86
N THR A 48 -167.38 17.06 167.94
CA THR A 48 -166.01 17.58 167.95
C THR A 48 -164.94 16.50 167.80
N LYS A 49 -165.14 15.30 168.36
CA LYS A 49 -164.24 14.15 168.16
C LYS A 49 -164.30 13.61 166.73
N GLU A 50 -165.49 13.51 166.15
CA GLU A 50 -165.67 13.07 164.77
C GLU A 50 -164.95 14.01 163.79
N LEU A 51 -165.07 15.33 163.97
CA LEU A 51 -164.35 16.32 163.17
C LEU A 51 -162.82 16.19 163.29
N GLN A 52 -162.30 15.88 164.50
CA GLN A 52 -160.87 15.62 164.70
C GLN A 52 -160.41 14.34 164.00
N PHE A 53 -161.17 13.25 164.09
CA PHE A 53 -160.86 12.01 163.36
C PHE A 53 -160.92 12.21 161.84
N GLN A 54 -161.96 12.87 161.33
CA GLN A 54 -162.11 13.17 159.91
C GLN A 54 -160.95 14.02 159.37
N THR A 55 -160.52 15.04 160.12
CA THR A 55 -159.35 15.87 159.79
C THR A 55 -158.05 15.06 159.81
N SER A 56 -157.85 14.23 160.83
CA SER A 56 -156.66 13.36 160.95
C SER A 56 -156.58 12.34 159.80
N VAL A 57 -157.72 11.72 159.44
CA VAL A 57 -157.82 10.81 158.28
C VAL A 57 -157.51 11.55 156.98
N GLN A 58 -158.05 12.75 156.73
CA GLN A 58 -157.73 13.53 155.52
C GLN A 58 -156.24 13.89 155.42
N GLN A 59 -155.60 14.26 156.53
CA GLN A 59 -154.15 14.52 156.57
C GLN A 59 -153.33 13.25 156.34
N LEU A 60 -153.77 12.10 156.86
CA LEU A 60 -153.11 10.82 156.64
C LEU A 60 -153.24 10.39 155.16
N THR A 61 -154.43 10.50 154.58
CA THR A 61 -154.71 10.16 153.18
C THR A 61 -153.91 11.01 152.23
N THR A 62 -153.95 12.35 152.34
CA THR A 62 -153.15 13.24 151.47
C THR A 62 -151.64 13.00 151.60
N LYS A 63 -151.15 12.65 152.79
CA LYS A 63 -149.75 12.25 153.00
C LYS A 63 -149.42 10.89 152.35
N MET A 64 -150.33 9.92 152.38
CA MET A 64 -150.16 8.65 151.68
C MET A 64 -150.22 8.83 150.15
N GLU A 65 -151.18 9.59 149.63
CA GLU A 65 -151.29 9.93 148.21
C GLU A 65 -150.03 10.66 147.69
N GLY A 66 -149.53 11.64 148.44
CA GLY A 66 -148.26 12.32 148.13
C GLY A 66 -147.07 11.35 148.05
N ASN A 67 -146.97 10.42 149.01
CA ASN A 67 -145.93 9.38 149.00
C ASN A 67 -146.10 8.40 147.82
N ILE A 68 -147.31 7.93 147.54
CA ILE A 68 -147.64 7.01 146.43
C ILE A 68 -147.29 7.67 145.10
N ASN A 69 -147.67 8.92 144.89
CA ASN A 69 -147.33 9.68 143.69
C ASN A 69 -145.81 9.88 143.54
N GLN A 70 -145.09 10.18 144.63
CA GLN A 70 -143.63 10.32 144.58
C GLN A 70 -142.92 8.99 144.28
N ILE A 71 -143.39 7.87 144.84
CA ILE A 71 -142.86 6.53 144.56
C ILE A 71 -143.14 6.14 143.10
N THR A 72 -144.36 6.37 142.61
CA THR A 72 -144.77 6.08 141.23
C THR A 72 -143.96 6.89 140.21
N ALA A 73 -143.70 8.17 140.50
CA ALA A 73 -142.83 9.00 139.67
C ALA A 73 -141.37 8.50 139.65
N LYS A 74 -140.81 8.09 140.80
CA LYS A 74 -139.47 7.49 140.89
C LYS A 74 -139.37 6.18 140.10
N LEU A 75 -140.39 5.31 140.20
CA LEU A 75 -140.45 4.04 139.47
C LEU A 75 -140.51 4.28 137.95
N LYS A 76 -141.35 5.21 137.49
CA LYS A 76 -141.45 5.58 136.07
C LYS A 76 -140.14 6.16 135.52
N ASN A 77 -139.43 6.96 136.30
CA ASN A 77 -138.11 7.48 135.90
C ASN A 77 -137.07 6.36 135.81
N ALA A 78 -136.97 5.48 136.82
CA ALA A 78 -136.05 4.34 136.78
C ALA A 78 -136.35 3.36 135.63
N GLU A 79 -137.62 3.19 135.26
CA GLU A 79 -138.02 2.41 134.09
C GLU A 79 -137.62 3.09 132.76
N ASN A 80 -137.80 4.40 132.64
CA ASN A 80 -137.30 5.17 131.50
C ASN A 80 -135.78 5.08 131.37
N ASP A 81 -135.03 5.19 132.47
CA ASP A 81 -133.57 5.09 132.48
C ASP A 81 -133.09 3.68 132.08
N LYS A 82 -133.74 2.62 132.59
CA LYS A 82 -133.53 1.22 132.16
C LYS A 82 -133.74 1.07 130.66
N ASN A 83 -134.86 1.56 130.13
CA ASN A 83 -135.20 1.43 128.71
C ASN A 83 -134.23 2.24 127.82
N MET A 84 -133.83 3.44 128.26
CA MET A 84 -132.83 4.28 127.60
C MET A 84 -131.44 3.61 127.57
N ALA A 85 -131.06 2.90 128.64
CA ALA A 85 -129.83 2.13 128.67
C ALA A 85 -129.86 0.96 127.68
N VAL A 86 -130.95 0.18 127.63
CA VAL A 86 -131.13 -0.93 126.68
C VAL A 86 -131.01 -0.44 125.22
N ILE A 87 -131.65 0.69 124.88
CA ILE A 87 -131.54 1.28 123.53
C ILE A 87 -130.08 1.63 123.21
N LYS A 88 -129.36 2.28 124.13
CA LYS A 88 -127.94 2.65 123.94
C LYS A 88 -127.01 1.45 123.78
N TYR A 89 -127.28 0.34 124.47
CA TYR A 89 -126.53 -0.90 124.27
C TYR A 89 -126.83 -1.51 122.89
N ALA A 90 -128.10 -1.63 122.51
CA ALA A 90 -128.50 -2.20 121.22
C ALA A 90 -127.97 -1.40 120.02
N THR A 91 -127.97 -0.06 120.07
CA THR A 91 -127.37 0.76 119.01
C THR A 91 -125.85 0.57 118.93
N ARG A 92 -125.16 0.56 120.07
CA ARG A 92 -123.69 0.38 120.13
C ARG A 92 -123.26 -1.02 119.68
N GLU A 93 -124.04 -2.04 120.00
CA GLU A 93 -123.81 -3.41 119.52
C GLU A 93 -124.00 -3.51 118.01
N ALA A 94 -125.09 -2.93 117.47
CA ALA A 94 -125.31 -2.88 116.02
C ALA A 94 -124.23 -2.09 115.26
N GLU A 95 -123.70 -1.01 115.84
CA GLU A 95 -122.52 -0.29 115.33
C GLU A 95 -121.27 -1.18 115.37
N THR A 96 -121.05 -1.92 116.46
CA THR A 96 -119.89 -2.82 116.63
C THR A 96 -119.95 -3.99 115.63
N MET A 97 -121.14 -4.54 115.34
CA MET A 97 -121.33 -5.56 114.30
C MET A 97 -121.09 -5.00 112.89
N LYS A 98 -121.51 -3.76 112.60
CA LYS A 98 -121.18 -3.09 111.32
C LYS A 98 -119.68 -2.88 111.16
N LEU A 99 -119.01 -2.37 112.20
CA LEU A 99 -117.56 -2.12 112.18
C LEU A 99 -116.74 -3.42 112.05
N THR A 100 -117.11 -4.48 112.77
CA THR A 100 -116.44 -5.79 112.60
C THR A 100 -116.69 -6.39 111.22
N SER A 101 -117.90 -6.23 110.65
CA SER A 101 -118.18 -6.64 109.27
C SER A 101 -117.34 -5.88 108.22
N THR A 102 -117.15 -4.56 108.37
CA THR A 102 -116.30 -3.78 107.45
C THR A 102 -114.82 -4.09 107.64
N VAL A 103 -114.34 -4.26 108.88
CA VAL A 103 -112.96 -4.67 109.17
C VAL A 103 -112.65 -6.06 108.60
N ASN A 104 -113.58 -7.01 108.65
CA ASN A 104 -113.36 -8.34 108.06
C ASN A 104 -113.23 -8.27 106.53
N LYS A 105 -114.12 -7.53 105.85
CA LYS A 105 -114.05 -7.32 104.39
C LYS A 105 -112.75 -6.66 103.95
N LEU A 106 -112.33 -5.59 104.64
CA LEU A 106 -111.06 -4.91 104.37
C LEU A 106 -109.84 -5.83 104.61
N ASN A 107 -109.89 -6.73 105.61
CA ASN A 107 -108.83 -7.72 105.82
C ASN A 107 -108.79 -8.80 104.73
N GLU A 108 -109.94 -9.18 104.15
CA GLU A 108 -110.01 -10.10 103.01
C GLU A 108 -109.47 -9.45 101.73
N GLU A 109 -109.85 -8.20 101.47
CA GLU A 109 -109.37 -7.38 100.34
C GLU A 109 -107.84 -7.13 100.42
N VAL A 110 -107.32 -6.74 101.60
CA VAL A 110 -105.87 -6.60 101.83
C VAL A 110 -105.13 -7.92 101.59
N LYS A 111 -105.68 -9.06 102.01
CA LYS A 111 -105.06 -10.38 101.74
C LYS A 111 -105.01 -10.67 100.24
N ALA A 112 -106.11 -10.47 99.51
CA ALA A 112 -106.14 -10.65 98.06
C ALA A 112 -105.07 -9.79 97.36
N LEU A 113 -105.02 -8.49 97.69
CA LEU A 113 -104.04 -7.54 97.14
C LEU A 113 -102.59 -7.89 97.51
N THR A 114 -102.32 -8.48 98.68
CA THR A 114 -100.97 -8.98 98.99
C THR A 114 -100.55 -10.17 98.13
N VAL A 115 -101.46 -11.12 97.88
CA VAL A 115 -101.18 -12.29 97.02
C VAL A 115 -100.95 -11.85 95.57
N GLU A 116 -101.77 -10.94 95.05
CA GLU A 116 -101.62 -10.39 93.71
C GLU A 116 -100.28 -9.62 93.55
N ARG A 117 -99.95 -8.74 94.52
CA ARG A 117 -98.68 -8.01 94.52
C ARG A 117 -97.46 -8.93 94.51
N ASP A 118 -97.47 -9.97 95.34
CA ASP A 118 -96.32 -10.85 95.47
C ASP A 118 -96.20 -11.79 94.26
N ALA A 119 -97.32 -12.18 93.63
CA ALA A 119 -97.33 -12.88 92.34
C ALA A 119 -96.77 -12.02 91.19
N LEU A 120 -97.22 -10.75 91.07
CA LEU A 120 -96.70 -9.80 90.07
C LEU A 120 -95.21 -9.51 90.26
N LYS A 121 -94.76 -9.42 91.51
CA LYS A 121 -93.34 -9.23 91.87
C LYS A 121 -92.49 -10.44 91.47
N HIS A 122 -92.98 -11.66 91.67
CA HIS A 122 -92.27 -12.87 91.25
C HIS A 122 -92.23 -12.98 89.71
N GLY A 123 -93.36 -12.79 89.03
CA GLY A 123 -93.44 -12.88 87.56
C GLY A 123 -92.51 -11.89 86.86
N SER A 124 -92.60 -10.61 87.21
CA SER A 124 -91.75 -9.55 86.62
C SER A 124 -90.25 -9.76 86.91
N SER A 125 -89.89 -10.12 88.15
CA SER A 125 -88.48 -10.36 88.50
C SER A 125 -87.90 -11.61 87.84
N GLN A 126 -88.70 -12.68 87.70
CA GLN A 126 -88.26 -13.92 87.03
C GLN A 126 -88.03 -13.66 85.53
N GLN A 127 -88.98 -12.97 84.88
CA GLN A 127 -88.93 -12.69 83.45
C GLN A 127 -87.73 -11.81 83.07
N VAL A 128 -87.51 -10.70 83.78
CA VAL A 128 -86.35 -9.80 83.52
C VAL A 128 -85.02 -10.53 83.71
N VAL A 129 -84.91 -11.44 84.69
CA VAL A 129 -83.70 -12.27 84.86
C VAL A 129 -83.51 -13.26 83.71
N THR A 130 -84.57 -13.87 83.18
CA THR A 130 -84.45 -14.75 82.00
C THR A 130 -84.11 -13.99 80.72
N GLU A 131 -84.65 -12.79 80.53
CA GLU A 131 -84.32 -11.93 79.38
C GLU A 131 -82.86 -11.43 79.46
N MET A 132 -82.40 -11.00 80.64
CA MET A 132 -80.98 -10.68 80.86
C MET A 132 -80.06 -11.88 80.63
N ALA A 133 -80.44 -13.08 81.07
CA ALA A 133 -79.64 -14.29 80.84
C ALA A 133 -79.50 -14.62 79.35
N GLN A 134 -80.59 -14.48 78.57
CA GLN A 134 -80.55 -14.67 77.11
C GLN A 134 -79.66 -13.63 76.42
N ILE A 135 -79.77 -12.35 76.79
CA ILE A 135 -78.92 -11.27 76.26
C ILE A 135 -77.44 -11.50 76.61
N ILE A 136 -77.14 -11.96 77.83
CA ILE A 136 -75.78 -12.31 78.25
C ILE A 136 -75.23 -13.48 77.42
N GLU A 137 -76.03 -14.49 77.08
CA GLU A 137 -75.57 -15.61 76.26
C GLU A 137 -75.37 -15.23 74.79
N SER A 138 -76.28 -14.44 74.20
CA SER A 138 -76.09 -13.95 72.82
C SER A 138 -74.85 -13.06 72.70
N LEU A 139 -74.60 -12.19 73.70
CA LEU A 139 -73.38 -11.37 73.74
C LEU A 139 -72.10 -12.20 73.90
N LYS A 140 -72.14 -13.35 74.59
CA LYS A 140 -71.00 -14.30 74.61
C LYS A 140 -70.78 -14.95 73.26
N GLU A 141 -71.84 -15.38 72.56
CA GLU A 141 -71.72 -15.98 71.22
C GLU A 141 -71.19 -14.98 70.21
N GLU A 142 -71.67 -13.74 70.21
CA GLU A 142 -71.14 -12.66 69.38
C GLU A 142 -69.67 -12.36 69.70
N LEU A 143 -69.31 -12.22 70.98
CA LEU A 143 -67.93 -11.98 71.39
C LEU A 143 -67.01 -13.17 71.03
N ALA A 144 -67.48 -14.41 71.13
CA ALA A 144 -66.72 -15.60 70.72
C ALA A 144 -66.54 -15.66 69.20
N LYS A 145 -67.57 -15.30 68.42
CA LYS A 145 -67.54 -15.21 66.97
C LYS A 145 -66.59 -14.10 66.50
N GLU A 146 -66.73 -12.88 67.02
CA GLU A 146 -65.86 -11.76 66.66
C GLU A 146 -64.41 -12.01 67.06
N LYS A 147 -64.15 -12.66 68.21
CA LYS A 147 -62.81 -13.10 68.60
C LYS A 147 -62.19 -14.11 67.61
N LYS A 148 -63.00 -14.99 67.02
CA LYS A 148 -62.59 -15.95 65.99
C LYS A 148 -62.35 -15.27 64.64
N ASP A 149 -63.22 -14.34 64.24
CA ASP A 149 -63.08 -13.59 63.00
C ASP A 149 -61.88 -12.63 63.06
N ASN A 150 -61.61 -12.01 64.21
CA ASN A 150 -60.42 -11.20 64.45
C ASN A 150 -59.12 -12.04 64.43
N GLN A 151 -59.14 -13.28 64.96
CA GLN A 151 -58.04 -14.24 64.75
C GLN A 151 -57.82 -14.59 63.27
N LYS A 152 -58.90 -14.78 62.50
CA LYS A 152 -58.82 -15.03 61.04
C LYS A 152 -58.21 -13.84 60.30
N ILE A 153 -58.66 -12.62 60.60
CA ILE A 153 -58.11 -11.36 60.04
C ILE A 153 -56.63 -11.21 60.41
N SER A 154 -56.23 -11.51 61.65
CA SER A 154 -54.83 -11.47 62.08
C SER A 154 -53.94 -12.45 61.31
N LEU A 155 -54.42 -13.68 61.05
CA LEU A 155 -53.72 -14.66 60.22
C LEU A 155 -53.63 -14.24 58.75
N GLU A 156 -54.70 -13.67 58.19
CA GLU A 156 -54.73 -13.16 56.82
C GLU A 156 -53.82 -11.94 56.64
N TYR A 157 -53.74 -11.05 57.64
CA TYR A 157 -52.79 -9.94 57.69
C TYR A 157 -51.34 -10.45 57.71
N GLY A 158 -51.00 -11.38 58.62
CA GLY A 158 -49.66 -11.96 58.69
C GLY A 158 -49.27 -12.77 57.44
N MET A 159 -50.24 -13.29 56.69
CA MET A 159 -50.04 -13.89 55.37
C MET A 159 -49.79 -12.83 54.28
N ALA A 160 -50.52 -11.71 54.29
CA ALA A 160 -50.31 -10.59 53.39
C ALA A 160 -48.94 -9.93 53.62
N GLU A 161 -48.56 -9.71 54.87
CA GLU A 161 -47.25 -9.16 55.28
C GLU A 161 -46.09 -10.04 54.79
N LYS A 162 -46.18 -11.37 54.94
CA LYS A 162 -45.19 -12.31 54.38
C LYS A 162 -45.14 -12.29 52.85
N ARG A 163 -46.27 -12.12 52.17
CA ARG A 163 -46.32 -11.95 50.70
C ARG A 163 -45.67 -10.64 50.26
N ILE A 164 -45.86 -9.56 51.00
CA ILE A 164 -45.22 -8.25 50.76
C ILE A 164 -43.70 -8.35 50.99
N ALA A 165 -43.25 -9.03 52.04
CA ALA A 165 -41.83 -9.27 52.28
C ALA A 165 -41.18 -10.06 51.11
N ALA A 166 -41.84 -11.13 50.64
CA ALA A 166 -41.37 -11.95 49.52
C ALA A 166 -41.40 -11.24 48.16
N SER A 167 -42.37 -10.34 47.92
CA SER A 167 -42.36 -9.49 46.72
C SER A 167 -41.27 -8.43 46.81
N HIS A 168 -41.00 -7.88 48.00
CA HIS A 168 -39.95 -6.89 48.21
C HIS A 168 -38.53 -7.48 48.06
N THR A 169 -38.28 -8.74 48.45
CA THR A 169 -37.01 -9.42 48.12
C THR A 169 -36.89 -9.66 46.61
N SER A 170 -37.97 -10.11 45.97
CA SER A 170 -38.00 -10.31 44.50
C SER A 170 -37.73 -9.00 43.73
N ILE A 171 -38.31 -7.87 44.17
CA ILE A 171 -38.06 -6.54 43.61
C ILE A 171 -36.60 -6.11 43.82
N LYS A 172 -36.01 -6.41 44.98
CA LYS A 172 -34.59 -6.11 45.26
C LYS A 172 -33.65 -6.90 44.34
N GLU A 173 -33.94 -8.17 44.10
CA GLU A 173 -33.19 -8.99 43.13
C GLU A 173 -33.34 -8.48 41.70
N LEU A 174 -34.57 -8.14 41.28
CA LEU A 174 -34.84 -7.61 39.94
C LEU A 174 -34.13 -6.26 39.72
N LYS A 175 -34.07 -5.38 40.73
CA LYS A 175 -33.25 -4.16 40.68
C LYS A 175 -31.77 -4.49 40.52
N SER A 176 -31.20 -5.35 41.35
CA SER A 176 -29.78 -5.76 41.23
C SER A 176 -29.45 -6.36 39.86
N LYS A 177 -30.37 -7.14 39.28
CA LYS A 177 -30.26 -7.69 37.90
C LYS A 177 -30.36 -6.57 36.85
N MET A 178 -31.25 -5.59 37.02
CA MET A 178 -31.35 -4.40 36.16
C MET A 178 -30.07 -3.57 36.19
N ASP A 179 -29.52 -3.29 37.38
CA ASP A 179 -28.30 -2.51 37.57
C ASP A 179 -27.09 -3.21 36.92
N MET A 180 -26.98 -4.54 37.05
CA MET A 180 -25.95 -5.34 36.39
C MET A 180 -26.10 -5.35 34.85
N LEU A 181 -27.34 -5.45 34.33
CA LEU A 181 -27.60 -5.35 32.90
C LEU A 181 -27.31 -3.95 32.34
N MET A 182 -27.61 -2.89 33.09
CA MET A 182 -27.26 -1.52 32.74
C MET A 182 -25.74 -1.34 32.66
N SER A 183 -24.98 -1.89 33.60
CA SER A 183 -23.51 -1.90 33.53
C SER A 183 -22.99 -2.69 32.31
N GLN A 184 -23.56 -3.86 32.01
CA GLN A 184 -23.18 -4.63 30.82
C GLN A 184 -23.49 -3.88 29.52
N VAL A 185 -24.64 -3.20 29.44
CA VAL A 185 -24.99 -2.35 28.30
C VAL A 185 -23.98 -1.21 28.14
N ASN A 186 -23.64 -0.49 29.22
CA ASN A 186 -22.65 0.59 29.17
C ASN A 186 -21.29 0.08 28.65
N ASN A 187 -20.75 -1.00 29.22
CA ASN A 187 -19.49 -1.60 28.78
C ASN A 187 -19.53 -1.95 27.28
N VAL A 188 -20.61 -2.58 26.80
CA VAL A 188 -20.80 -2.91 25.38
C VAL A 188 -20.92 -1.65 24.50
N THR A 189 -21.46 -0.53 25.02
CA THR A 189 -21.44 0.74 24.28
C THR A 189 -20.04 1.36 24.19
N GLU A 190 -19.23 1.26 25.25
CA GLU A 190 -17.84 1.74 25.28
C GLU A 190 -16.94 0.90 24.37
N GLU A 191 -17.05 -0.43 24.42
CA GLU A 191 -16.38 -1.35 23.48
C GLU A 191 -16.76 -1.04 22.03
N ARG A 192 -18.07 -0.86 21.74
CA ARG A 192 -18.56 -0.55 20.40
C ARG A 192 -18.06 0.80 19.88
N ASP A 193 -17.98 1.83 20.72
CA ASP A 193 -17.45 3.13 20.30
C ASP A 193 -15.92 3.15 20.21
N SER A 194 -15.22 2.33 21.01
CA SER A 194 -13.78 2.05 20.88
C SER A 194 -13.46 1.38 19.53
N VAL A 195 -14.11 0.25 19.21
CA VAL A 195 -13.97 -0.44 17.91
C VAL A 195 -14.33 0.47 16.74
N LYS A 196 -15.32 1.36 16.90
CA LYS A 196 -15.69 2.39 15.91
C LYS A 196 -14.64 3.50 15.78
N SER A 197 -13.79 3.73 16.78
CA SER A 197 -12.62 4.61 16.67
C SER A 197 -11.46 3.93 15.94
N GLU A 198 -11.16 2.67 16.29
CA GLU A 198 -10.13 1.86 15.64
C GLU A 198 -10.44 1.64 14.16
N SER A 199 -11.70 1.35 13.81
CA SER A 199 -12.16 1.21 12.42
C SER A 199 -11.92 2.47 11.58
N ARG A 200 -12.06 3.67 12.17
CA ARG A 200 -11.73 4.94 11.48
C ARG A 200 -10.23 5.09 11.27
N ASN A 201 -9.42 4.78 12.30
CA ASN A 201 -7.96 4.86 12.22
C ASN A 201 -7.41 3.91 11.15
N LEU A 202 -7.92 2.68 11.10
CA LEU A 202 -7.57 1.69 10.05
C LEU A 202 -7.99 2.17 8.66
N HIS A 203 -9.17 2.76 8.51
CA HIS A 203 -9.61 3.33 7.23
C HIS A 203 -8.69 4.48 6.76
N SER A 204 -8.32 5.42 7.65
CA SER A 204 -7.35 6.47 7.33
C SER A 204 -5.95 5.90 7.02
N GLN A 205 -5.52 4.84 7.69
CA GLN A 205 -4.25 4.17 7.39
C GLN A 205 -4.28 3.50 6.00
N ILE A 206 -5.38 2.84 5.64
CA ILE A 206 -5.60 2.28 4.29
C ILE A 206 -5.56 3.39 3.24
N GLN A 207 -6.25 4.51 3.46
CA GLN A 207 -6.25 5.65 2.53
C GLN A 207 -4.84 6.22 2.29
N VAL A 208 -4.00 6.31 3.35
CA VAL A 208 -2.58 6.71 3.22
C VAL A 208 -1.75 5.68 2.44
N LEU A 209 -2.05 4.38 2.56
CA LEU A 209 -1.39 3.32 1.79
C LEU A 209 -1.83 3.33 0.32
N GLU A 210 -3.11 3.56 0.02
CA GLU A 210 -3.61 3.71 -1.35
C GLU A 210 -2.95 4.88 -2.09
N ILE A 211 -2.73 6.00 -1.41
CA ILE A 211 -1.99 7.16 -1.96
C ILE A 211 -0.54 6.77 -2.26
N LYS A 212 0.13 6.05 -1.35
CA LYS A 212 1.51 5.56 -1.56
C LYS A 212 1.62 4.55 -2.69
N ILE A 213 0.63 3.68 -2.90
CA ILE A 213 0.59 2.74 -4.02
C ILE A 213 0.50 3.53 -5.34
N LYS A 214 -0.43 4.48 -5.44
CA LYS A 214 -0.59 5.34 -6.64
C LYS A 214 0.67 6.15 -6.96
N GLU A 215 1.38 6.63 -5.95
CA GLU A 215 2.67 7.32 -6.09
C GLU A 215 3.77 6.38 -6.63
N ILE A 216 3.86 5.16 -6.10
CA ILE A 216 4.81 4.14 -6.58
C ILE A 216 4.48 3.71 -8.02
N ASP A 217 3.21 3.51 -8.34
CA ASP A 217 2.75 3.20 -9.70
C ASP A 217 3.09 4.34 -10.68
N TYR A 218 2.85 5.60 -10.28
CA TYR A 218 3.23 6.78 -11.08
C TYR A 218 4.73 6.80 -11.36
N GLN A 219 5.58 6.72 -10.32
CA GLN A 219 7.03 6.67 -10.49
C GLN A 219 7.51 5.47 -11.31
N HIS A 220 6.81 4.33 -11.26
CA HIS A 220 7.11 3.17 -12.10
C HIS A 220 6.76 3.44 -13.56
N THR A 221 5.59 4.03 -13.85
CA THR A 221 5.21 4.42 -15.23
C THR A 221 6.13 5.49 -15.81
N GLU A 222 6.59 6.47 -15.02
CA GLU A 222 7.55 7.49 -15.47
C GLU A 222 8.92 6.87 -15.82
N LYS A 223 9.43 5.95 -15.00
CA LYS A 223 10.66 5.21 -15.28
C LYS A 223 10.52 4.34 -16.54
N LEU A 224 9.38 3.70 -16.72
CA LEU A 224 9.10 2.86 -17.88
C LEU A 224 8.97 3.71 -19.17
N ASN A 225 8.25 4.84 -19.12
CA ASN A 225 8.19 5.81 -20.21
C ASN A 225 9.57 6.38 -20.58
N SER A 226 10.41 6.65 -19.57
CA SER A 226 11.78 7.16 -19.76
C SER A 226 12.69 6.12 -20.42
N ARG A 227 12.60 4.85 -20.00
CA ARG A 227 13.28 3.70 -20.63
C ARG A 227 12.80 3.46 -22.06
N ASP A 228 11.50 3.58 -22.30
CA ASP A 228 10.88 3.35 -23.61
C ASP A 228 11.05 4.56 -24.55
N LYS A 229 11.43 5.73 -24.02
CA LYS A 229 12.05 6.80 -24.80
C LYS A 229 13.48 6.40 -25.20
N LEU A 230 14.34 6.03 -24.24
CA LEU A 230 15.72 5.62 -24.52
C LEU A 230 15.82 4.48 -25.56
N TYR A 231 14.91 3.50 -25.52
CA TYR A 231 14.84 2.46 -26.55
C TYR A 231 14.46 2.99 -27.95
N ARG A 232 13.61 4.03 -28.05
CA ARG A 232 13.31 4.70 -29.32
C ARG A 232 14.50 5.51 -29.82
N ASP A 233 15.11 6.31 -28.94
CA ASP A 233 16.30 7.10 -29.26
C ASP A 233 17.43 6.19 -29.82
N ILE A 234 17.67 5.02 -29.18
CA ILE A 234 18.61 3.99 -29.67
C ILE A 234 18.18 3.35 -30.99
N MET A 235 16.88 3.07 -31.20
CA MET A 235 16.40 2.50 -32.47
C MET A 235 16.51 3.49 -33.63
N GLU A 236 16.29 4.78 -33.38
CA GLU A 236 16.47 5.86 -34.36
C GLU A 236 17.95 6.03 -34.72
N GLU A 237 18.85 6.01 -33.74
CA GLU A 237 20.29 6.08 -33.98
C GLU A 237 20.83 4.83 -34.71
N MET A 238 20.36 3.63 -34.35
CA MET A 238 20.66 2.40 -35.10
C MET A 238 20.10 2.42 -36.54
N SER A 239 18.97 3.08 -36.77
CA SER A 239 18.42 3.29 -38.11
C SER A 239 19.28 4.27 -38.92
N ARG A 240 19.68 5.40 -38.31
CA ARG A 240 20.61 6.37 -38.89
C ARG A 240 21.94 5.72 -39.28
N LEU A 241 22.57 4.99 -38.36
CA LEU A 241 23.85 4.31 -38.60
C LEU A 241 23.74 3.24 -39.70
N ARG A 242 22.60 2.56 -39.83
CA ARG A 242 22.34 1.65 -40.97
C ARG A 242 22.24 2.41 -42.29
N ASN A 243 21.51 3.51 -42.34
CA ASN A 243 21.39 4.34 -43.55
C ASN A 243 22.74 4.94 -43.96
N GLU A 244 23.54 5.40 -42.99
CA GLU A 244 24.91 5.88 -43.20
C GLU A 244 25.84 4.76 -43.71
N ASN A 245 25.77 3.56 -43.14
CA ASN A 245 26.48 2.39 -43.67
C ASN A 245 26.04 2.03 -45.10
N VAL A 246 24.75 2.10 -45.44
CA VAL A 246 24.26 1.88 -46.81
C VAL A 246 24.83 2.94 -47.76
N SER A 247 24.83 4.21 -47.36
CA SER A 247 25.43 5.29 -48.16
C SER A 247 26.93 5.10 -48.37
N LEU A 248 27.68 4.75 -47.32
CA LEU A 248 29.12 4.49 -47.40
C LEU A 248 29.44 3.26 -48.27
N ASN A 249 28.64 2.20 -48.19
CA ASN A 249 28.79 1.04 -49.09
C ASN A 249 28.45 1.40 -50.54
N GLN A 250 27.47 2.27 -50.79
CA GLN A 250 27.19 2.78 -52.14
C GLN A 250 28.37 3.61 -52.69
N SER A 251 28.95 4.50 -51.89
CA SER A 251 30.17 5.24 -52.27
C SER A 251 31.37 4.32 -52.49
N LEU A 252 31.58 3.33 -51.62
CA LEU A 252 32.67 2.35 -51.76
C LEU A 252 32.51 1.50 -53.02
N ASN A 253 31.29 1.07 -53.35
CA ASN A 253 30.99 0.36 -54.60
C ASN A 253 31.20 1.26 -55.83
N ALA A 254 30.87 2.56 -55.74
CA ALA A 254 31.14 3.51 -56.81
C ALA A 254 32.65 3.67 -57.05
N TYR A 255 33.44 3.93 -56.00
CA TYR A 255 34.91 3.95 -56.09
C TYR A 255 35.52 2.62 -56.55
N GLY A 256 34.91 1.48 -56.19
CA GLY A 256 35.28 0.17 -56.70
C GLY A 256 35.05 0.04 -58.21
N SER A 257 33.89 0.51 -58.71
CA SER A 257 33.59 0.51 -60.14
C SER A 257 34.45 1.51 -60.93
N GLU A 258 34.75 2.67 -60.37
CA GLU A 258 35.67 3.67 -60.93
C GLU A 258 37.10 3.10 -60.98
N GLY A 259 37.57 2.46 -59.91
CA GLY A 259 38.87 1.78 -59.87
C GLY A 259 39.00 0.65 -60.90
N VAL A 260 37.95 -0.17 -61.09
CA VAL A 260 37.92 -1.19 -62.16
C VAL A 260 37.90 -0.54 -63.55
N GLN A 261 37.20 0.58 -63.73
CA GLN A 261 37.19 1.31 -65.00
C GLN A 261 38.57 1.94 -65.31
N SER A 262 39.25 2.52 -64.31
CA SER A 262 40.62 3.03 -64.45
C SER A 262 41.64 1.90 -64.68
N GLN A 263 41.45 0.71 -64.09
CA GLN A 263 42.27 -0.46 -64.39
C GLN A 263 42.10 -0.90 -65.85
N LEU A 264 40.86 -0.97 -66.35
CA LEU A 264 40.57 -1.32 -67.75
C LEU A 264 41.10 -0.24 -68.73
N GLU A 265 41.05 1.03 -68.36
CA GLU A 265 41.66 2.12 -69.14
C GLU A 265 43.19 2.04 -69.12
N GLN A 266 43.80 1.70 -67.97
CA GLN A 266 45.25 1.48 -67.85
C GLN A 266 45.70 0.27 -68.69
N GLU A 267 44.97 -0.84 -68.66
CA GLU A 267 45.21 -2.03 -69.49
C GLU A 267 45.13 -1.67 -70.98
N LEU A 268 44.07 -0.98 -71.41
CA LEU A 268 43.90 -0.49 -72.78
C LEU A 268 45.01 0.50 -73.21
N LEU A 269 45.50 1.35 -72.30
CA LEU A 269 46.62 2.26 -72.56
C LEU A 269 47.96 1.51 -72.62
N GLN A 270 48.14 0.46 -71.83
CA GLN A 270 49.34 -0.36 -71.83
C GLN A 270 49.41 -1.26 -73.08
N ASP A 271 48.29 -1.82 -73.53
CA ASP A 271 48.17 -2.52 -74.82
C ASP A 271 48.53 -1.60 -76.00
N LYS A 272 47.98 -0.38 -76.02
CA LYS A 272 48.33 0.64 -77.03
C LYS A 272 49.80 1.06 -76.94
N LEU A 273 50.37 1.11 -75.74
CA LEU A 273 51.78 1.44 -75.56
C LEU A 273 52.67 0.30 -76.08
N SER A 274 52.33 -0.97 -75.82
CA SER A 274 52.99 -2.13 -76.43
C SER A 274 52.87 -2.11 -77.96
N GLU A 275 51.69 -1.83 -78.51
CA GLU A 275 51.46 -1.72 -79.96
C GLU A 275 52.31 -0.59 -80.59
N MET A 276 52.53 0.51 -79.86
CA MET A 276 53.40 1.62 -80.27
C MET A 276 54.89 1.34 -80.04
N GLU A 277 55.26 0.54 -79.04
CA GLU A 277 56.63 0.06 -78.83
C GLU A 277 57.04 -0.94 -79.91
N ASP A 278 56.17 -1.88 -80.27
CA ASP A 278 56.39 -2.80 -81.39
C ASP A 278 56.50 -2.05 -82.72
N LYS A 279 55.62 -1.08 -83.01
CA LYS A 279 55.76 -0.21 -84.20
C LYS A 279 57.05 0.62 -84.17
N ASN A 280 57.44 1.18 -83.02
CA ASN A 280 58.71 1.89 -82.88
C ASN A 280 59.91 0.95 -83.09
N LYS A 281 59.80 -0.31 -82.68
CA LYS A 281 60.82 -1.34 -82.90
C LYS A 281 60.89 -1.75 -84.38
N GLU A 282 59.76 -1.98 -85.06
CA GLU A 282 59.72 -2.21 -86.51
C GLU A 282 60.36 -1.04 -87.28
N MET A 283 59.96 0.20 -86.96
CA MET A 283 60.55 1.42 -87.53
C MET A 283 62.03 1.57 -87.18
N SER A 284 62.47 1.15 -85.99
CA SER A 284 63.89 1.15 -85.59
C SER A 284 64.68 0.08 -86.34
N GLU A 285 64.14 -1.12 -86.53
CA GLU A 285 64.74 -2.15 -87.38
C GLU A 285 64.82 -1.68 -88.84
N GLU A 286 63.80 -1.02 -89.38
CA GLU A 286 63.83 -0.45 -90.72
C GLU A 286 64.82 0.73 -90.84
N LEU A 287 64.90 1.62 -89.85
CA LEU A 287 65.96 2.65 -89.79
C LEU A 287 67.36 2.04 -89.68
N ASN A 288 67.52 0.90 -88.99
CA ASN A 288 68.79 0.19 -88.94
C ASN A 288 69.10 -0.50 -90.29
N ARG A 289 68.12 -1.08 -90.99
CA ARG A 289 68.29 -1.59 -92.37
C ARG A 289 68.69 -0.47 -93.33
N LEU A 290 68.03 0.69 -93.26
CA LEU A 290 68.36 1.88 -94.04
C LEU A 290 69.75 2.42 -93.70
N ARG A 291 70.17 2.41 -92.43
CA ARG A 291 71.55 2.77 -92.01
C ARG A 291 72.59 1.79 -92.52
N VAL A 292 72.29 0.49 -92.54
CA VAL A 292 73.17 -0.54 -93.14
C VAL A 292 73.31 -0.27 -94.63
N LEU A 293 72.19 -0.09 -95.36
CA LEU A 293 72.20 0.27 -96.78
C LEU A 293 72.94 1.60 -97.06
N GLU A 294 72.79 2.62 -96.20
CA GLU A 294 73.55 3.87 -96.29
C GLU A 294 75.05 3.63 -96.08
N SER A 295 75.42 2.76 -95.14
CA SER A 295 76.83 2.37 -94.93
C SER A 295 77.39 1.55 -96.08
N GLU A 296 76.60 0.66 -96.70
CA GLU A 296 76.97 -0.10 -97.89
C GLU A 296 77.13 0.81 -99.11
N ILE A 297 76.19 1.75 -99.33
CA ILE A 297 76.29 2.78 -100.36
C ILE A 297 77.51 3.68 -100.12
N SER A 298 77.80 4.04 -98.87
CA SER A 298 79.00 4.81 -98.49
C SER A 298 80.28 4.03 -98.77
N ASN A 299 80.33 2.74 -98.45
CA ASN A 299 81.46 1.84 -98.71
C ASN A 299 81.66 1.60 -100.21
N ILE A 300 80.59 1.38 -100.97
CA ILE A 300 80.62 1.28 -102.45
C ILE A 300 81.11 2.60 -103.05
N LYS A 301 80.69 3.75 -102.51
CA LYS A 301 81.13 5.09 -102.93
C LYS A 301 82.58 5.39 -102.53
N ALA A 302 83.07 4.81 -101.44
CA ALA A 302 84.47 4.86 -101.04
C ALA A 302 85.33 3.98 -101.96
N GLY A 303 84.97 2.71 -102.15
CA GLY A 303 85.65 1.80 -103.08
C GLY A 303 85.60 2.27 -104.54
N ALA A 304 84.53 2.97 -104.96
CA ALA A 304 84.48 3.61 -106.28
C ALA A 304 85.45 4.79 -106.39
N LYS A 305 85.61 5.60 -105.33
CA LYS A 305 86.65 6.65 -105.28
C LYS A 305 88.05 6.06 -105.26
N GLU A 306 88.27 5.00 -104.51
CA GLU A 306 89.55 4.29 -104.41
C GLU A 306 89.92 3.65 -105.75
N ALA A 307 88.96 3.04 -106.46
CA ALA A 307 89.13 2.54 -107.82
C ALA A 307 89.40 3.68 -108.84
N GLU A 308 88.76 4.84 -108.70
CA GLU A 308 89.05 6.03 -109.52
C GLU A 308 90.46 6.58 -109.21
N GLN A 309 90.89 6.57 -107.95
CA GLN A 309 92.24 6.95 -107.52
C GLN A 309 93.30 5.99 -108.05
N LEU A 310 93.13 4.67 -107.88
CA LEU A 310 94.03 3.64 -108.43
C LEU A 310 94.09 3.69 -109.96
N LYS A 311 92.99 4.05 -110.63
CA LYS A 311 92.95 4.27 -112.09
C LYS A 311 93.73 5.53 -112.51
N VAL A 312 93.71 6.60 -111.71
CA VAL A 312 94.55 7.79 -111.93
C VAL A 312 96.02 7.49 -111.63
N GLU A 313 96.30 6.74 -110.56
CA GLU A 313 97.65 6.34 -110.16
C GLU A 313 98.29 5.42 -111.20
N ALA A 314 97.57 4.41 -111.70
CA ALA A 314 98.00 3.57 -112.81
C ALA A 314 98.13 4.33 -114.14
N PHE A 315 97.39 5.43 -114.35
CA PHE A 315 97.60 6.32 -115.50
C PHE A 315 98.91 7.10 -115.36
N LEU A 316 99.22 7.60 -114.15
CA LEU A 316 100.48 8.29 -113.86
C LEU A 316 101.68 7.35 -113.91
N GLU A 317 101.59 6.13 -113.38
CA GLU A 317 102.62 5.09 -113.55
C GLU A 317 102.86 4.76 -115.03
N LYS A 318 101.79 4.64 -115.83
CA LYS A 318 101.90 4.44 -117.28
C LYS A 318 102.59 5.62 -117.97
N GLU A 319 102.20 6.86 -117.66
CA GLU A 319 102.80 8.07 -118.24
C GLU A 319 104.28 8.18 -117.85
N GLN A 320 104.63 7.89 -116.60
CA GLN A 320 106.01 7.87 -116.14
C GLN A 320 106.82 6.74 -116.80
N ALA A 321 106.26 5.53 -116.96
CA ALA A 321 106.89 4.44 -117.69
C ALA A 321 107.10 4.76 -119.19
N GLU A 322 106.19 5.50 -119.82
CA GLU A 322 106.37 6.00 -121.20
C GLU A 322 107.48 7.07 -121.28
N VAL A 323 107.62 7.94 -120.27
CA VAL A 323 108.75 8.89 -120.15
C VAL A 323 110.07 8.16 -119.91
N GLU A 324 110.11 7.15 -119.04
CA GLU A 324 111.31 6.34 -118.77
C GLU A 324 111.74 5.52 -120.00
N ALA A 325 110.78 4.94 -120.74
CA ALA A 325 111.03 4.27 -122.01
C ALA A 325 111.55 5.24 -123.10
N ALA A 326 111.00 6.46 -123.16
CA ALA A 326 111.48 7.51 -124.07
C ALA A 326 112.92 7.94 -123.72
N ASN A 327 113.24 8.10 -122.43
CA ASN A 327 114.59 8.41 -121.96
C ASN A 327 115.58 7.28 -122.27
N CYS A 328 115.19 6.02 -122.06
CA CYS A 328 116.01 4.86 -122.46
C CYS A 328 116.28 4.85 -123.97
N LYS A 329 115.24 5.10 -124.79
CA LYS A 329 115.39 5.23 -126.24
C LYS A 329 116.38 6.33 -126.61
N ASN A 330 116.23 7.53 -126.03
CA ASN A 330 117.13 8.67 -126.27
C ASN A 330 118.60 8.35 -125.91
N GLU A 331 118.86 7.66 -124.79
CA GLU A 331 120.24 7.28 -124.43
C GLU A 331 120.78 6.16 -125.35
N THR A 332 119.94 5.23 -125.83
CA THR A 332 120.38 4.25 -126.85
C THR A 332 120.71 4.91 -128.20
N GLU A 333 119.96 5.95 -128.60
CA GLU A 333 120.21 6.71 -129.82
C GLU A 333 121.48 7.58 -129.70
N ARG A 334 121.73 8.14 -128.52
CA ARG A 334 122.99 8.81 -128.15
C ARG A 334 124.18 7.85 -128.15
N LEU A 335 124.03 6.64 -127.59
CA LEU A 335 125.06 5.59 -127.63
C LEU A 335 125.36 5.12 -129.07
N LEU A 336 124.34 4.92 -129.90
CA LEU A 336 124.50 4.66 -131.34
C LEU A 336 125.28 5.79 -132.05
N THR A 337 124.94 7.04 -131.76
CA THR A 337 125.62 8.22 -132.31
C THR A 337 127.11 8.29 -131.90
N ILE A 338 127.43 7.90 -130.65
CA ILE A 338 128.81 7.80 -130.17
C ILE A 338 129.55 6.65 -130.86
N ASN A 339 128.91 5.49 -131.00
CA ASN A 339 129.52 4.30 -131.61
C ASN A 339 129.79 4.49 -133.12
N ALA A 340 128.90 5.21 -133.83
CA ALA A 340 129.13 5.63 -135.22
C ALA A 340 130.40 6.51 -135.35
N LYS A 341 130.56 7.52 -134.47
CA LYS A 341 131.76 8.39 -134.46
C LYS A 341 133.05 7.64 -134.10
N LEU A 342 132.97 6.66 -133.20
CA LEU A 342 134.10 5.78 -132.88
C LEU A 342 134.51 4.90 -134.08
N THR A 343 133.52 4.42 -134.84
CA THR A 343 133.76 3.64 -136.07
C THR A 343 134.41 4.49 -137.16
N GLU A 344 133.98 5.75 -137.30
CA GLU A 344 134.56 6.74 -138.22
C GLU A 344 136.01 7.14 -137.85
N GLN A 345 136.32 7.29 -136.55
CA GLN A 345 137.70 7.53 -136.11
C GLN A 345 138.60 6.31 -136.35
N ASN A 346 138.12 5.08 -136.10
CA ASN A 346 138.90 3.86 -136.32
C ASN A 346 139.25 3.65 -137.80
N SER A 347 138.33 3.91 -138.73
CA SER A 347 138.61 3.79 -140.17
C SER A 347 139.63 4.83 -140.64
N ARG A 348 139.57 6.05 -140.10
CA ARG A 348 140.55 7.10 -140.36
C ARG A 348 141.96 6.72 -139.90
N VAL A 349 142.12 6.31 -138.64
CA VAL A 349 143.43 5.89 -138.08
C VAL A 349 144.05 4.72 -138.85
N ALA A 350 143.22 3.77 -139.31
CA ALA A 350 143.69 2.66 -140.14
C ALA A 350 144.28 3.11 -141.50
N SER A 351 143.75 4.18 -142.10
CA SER A 351 144.27 4.75 -143.36
C SER A 351 145.56 5.56 -143.17
N GLU A 352 145.65 6.36 -142.09
CA GLU A 352 146.85 7.13 -141.76
C GLU A 352 148.05 6.21 -141.46
N ALA A 353 147.80 5.03 -140.86
CA ALA A 353 148.82 4.01 -140.60
C ALA A 353 149.38 3.30 -141.85
N LEU A 354 148.64 3.25 -142.96
CA LEU A 354 149.11 2.63 -144.21
C LEU A 354 150.12 3.50 -144.95
N ASN A 355 149.86 4.81 -145.04
CA ASN A 355 150.76 5.75 -145.72
C ASN A 355 152.16 5.78 -145.06
N TYR A 356 152.22 5.82 -143.73
CA TYR A 356 153.46 5.76 -142.94
C TYR A 356 154.34 4.52 -143.23
N LYS A 357 153.77 3.46 -143.78
CA LYS A 357 154.47 2.22 -144.12
C LYS A 357 155.11 2.24 -145.51
N ILE A 358 154.66 3.13 -146.39
CA ILE A 358 155.18 3.32 -147.75
C ILE A 358 156.48 4.13 -147.69
N ASP A 359 156.45 5.32 -147.08
CA ASP A 359 157.61 6.23 -146.97
C ASP A 359 158.84 5.55 -146.34
N LYS A 360 158.60 4.66 -145.37
CA LYS A 360 159.66 3.89 -144.68
C LYS A 360 160.45 2.96 -145.61
N LEU A 361 159.85 2.48 -146.71
CA LEU A 361 160.52 1.59 -147.68
C LEU A 361 161.41 2.35 -148.68
N GLU A 362 161.14 3.63 -148.95
CA GLU A 362 161.99 4.43 -149.84
C GLU A 362 163.30 4.85 -149.17
N CYS A 363 163.24 5.26 -147.90
CA CYS A 363 164.43 5.63 -147.12
C CYS A 363 165.44 4.49 -147.00
N ALA A 364 164.97 3.25 -146.83
CA ALA A 364 165.84 2.07 -146.69
C ALA A 364 166.77 1.85 -147.91
N LYS A 365 166.30 2.15 -149.13
CA LYS A 365 167.09 1.95 -150.37
C LYS A 365 168.28 2.89 -150.48
N LYS A 366 168.20 4.11 -149.94
CA LYS A 366 169.30 5.09 -149.98
C LYS A 366 170.42 4.74 -149.00
N SER A 367 170.10 4.09 -147.88
CA SER A 367 171.09 3.72 -146.84
C SER A 367 172.17 2.78 -147.38
N ASN A 368 171.77 1.70 -148.08
CA ASN A 368 172.70 0.68 -148.58
C ASN A 368 173.75 1.21 -149.60
N GLN A 369 173.48 2.32 -150.28
CA GLN A 369 174.44 2.88 -151.25
C GLN A 369 175.61 3.61 -150.58
N MET A 370 175.43 4.19 -149.38
CA MET A 370 176.51 4.86 -148.66
C MET A 370 177.39 3.89 -147.86
N GLU A 371 176.83 2.80 -147.37
CA GLU A 371 177.53 1.85 -146.49
C GLU A 371 178.70 1.13 -147.20
N ILE A 372 178.58 0.87 -148.50
CA ILE A 372 179.65 0.28 -149.32
C ILE A 372 180.85 1.25 -149.44
N GLN A 373 180.60 2.54 -149.64
CA GLN A 373 181.66 3.57 -149.78
C GLN A 373 182.43 3.81 -148.47
N ILE A 374 181.79 3.58 -147.33
CA ILE A 374 182.39 3.80 -146.00
C ILE A 374 183.40 2.71 -145.62
N ASN A 375 183.24 1.48 -146.12
CA ASN A 375 184.11 0.36 -145.74
C ASN A 375 185.49 0.41 -146.41
N ASP A 376 185.58 0.82 -147.67
CA ASP A 376 186.83 0.80 -148.42
C ASP A 376 187.88 1.79 -147.83
N LEU A 377 187.42 2.97 -147.41
CA LEU A 377 188.24 3.98 -146.72
C LEU A 377 188.60 3.60 -145.27
N LYS A 378 187.78 2.78 -144.59
CA LYS A 378 188.01 2.41 -143.18
C LYS A 378 189.27 1.57 -142.98
N THR A 379 189.63 0.75 -143.96
CA THR A 379 190.80 -0.14 -143.90
C THR A 379 192.12 0.64 -143.76
N GLN A 380 192.20 1.83 -144.37
CA GLN A 380 193.40 2.67 -144.36
C GLN A 380 193.63 3.36 -142.99
N LEU A 381 192.56 3.67 -142.26
CA LEU A 381 192.63 4.53 -141.07
C LEU A 381 192.93 3.78 -139.75
N ILE A 382 192.72 2.45 -139.71
CA ILE A 382 192.91 1.66 -138.47
C ILE A 382 194.39 1.35 -138.17
N GLN A 383 195.29 1.55 -139.14
CA GLN A 383 196.71 1.19 -138.99
C GLN A 383 197.46 2.06 -137.95
N ILE A 384 197.03 3.32 -137.69
CA ILE A 384 197.73 4.24 -136.74
C ILE A 384 196.80 4.99 -135.73
N SER A 385 195.73 4.34 -135.24
CA SER A 385 195.27 4.35 -133.81
C SER A 385 194.57 5.61 -133.14
N LYS A 386 193.36 5.64 -132.49
CA LYS A 386 192.16 4.74 -132.29
C LYS A 386 190.99 5.24 -131.29
N LYS A 387 190.49 6.51 -131.16
CA LYS A 387 189.85 7.08 -129.88
C LYS A 387 188.43 7.83 -129.84
N LEU A 388 187.67 7.82 -128.68
CA LEU A 388 186.94 8.90 -127.85
C LEU A 388 185.38 9.36 -127.82
N ASP A 389 184.76 9.50 -126.59
CA ASP A 389 183.62 10.18 -125.74
C ASP A 389 182.29 11.03 -126.10
N ASN A 390 181.22 11.14 -125.18
CA ASN A 390 180.38 12.36 -124.64
C ASN A 390 178.90 12.30 -123.96
N LYS A 391 178.20 13.46 -123.55
CA LYS A 391 177.07 13.78 -122.48
C LYS A 391 175.69 14.49 -122.94
N ASP A 392 174.66 15.18 -122.26
CA ASP A 392 174.33 15.98 -120.97
C ASP A 392 172.77 16.24 -120.51
N GLU A 393 172.30 17.30 -119.71
CA GLU A 393 171.09 17.37 -118.72
C GLU A 393 170.29 18.76 -118.30
N ALA A 394 169.38 18.91 -117.22
CA ALA A 394 168.68 20.13 -116.48
C ALA A 394 167.41 19.84 -115.47
N ASN A 395 166.65 20.63 -114.59
CA ASN A 395 166.62 21.85 -113.61
C ASN A 395 165.26 22.08 -112.68
N ASN A 396 165.01 23.10 -111.73
CA ASN A 396 163.96 23.16 -110.55
C ASN A 396 163.23 24.53 -109.96
N PRO A 397 162.18 24.57 -108.99
CA PRO A 397 161.29 25.77 -108.49
C PRO A 397 160.65 25.94 -106.97
N ASN A 398 159.83 27.02 -106.59
CA ASN A 398 158.64 27.21 -105.55
C ASN A 398 158.62 28.10 -104.15
N LYS A 399 157.53 28.90 -103.69
CA LYS A 399 157.00 29.27 -102.23
C LYS A 399 155.80 30.35 -101.88
N CYS A 400 155.55 30.90 -100.60
CA CYS A 400 154.23 31.41 -99.93
C CYS A 400 154.20 32.46 -98.67
N SER A 401 153.11 33.27 -98.30
CA SER A 401 152.60 33.74 -96.89
C SER A 401 151.63 35.02 -96.64
N GLN A 402 150.88 35.09 -95.48
CA GLN A 402 150.32 36.25 -94.62
C GLN A 402 148.96 37.04 -94.81
N ILE A 403 148.36 37.56 -93.69
CA ILE A 403 147.44 38.75 -93.50
C ILE A 403 145.93 38.72 -93.99
N GLU A 404 144.90 39.48 -93.50
CA GLU A 404 144.41 39.90 -92.13
C GLU A 404 142.96 40.56 -92.10
N ASN A 405 142.63 41.57 -91.23
CA ASN A 405 141.31 42.25 -90.94
C ASN A 405 140.41 42.70 -92.14
N GLY A 406 139.06 42.55 -92.04
CA GLY A 406 138.10 43.11 -93.04
C GLY A 406 136.57 43.04 -92.72
N LEU A 407 136.03 44.14 -92.15
CA LEU A 407 134.62 44.62 -92.04
C LEU A 407 133.44 43.68 -92.44
N LYS A 408 132.45 43.32 -91.60
CA LYS A 408 131.55 44.06 -90.65
C LYS A 408 130.35 44.85 -91.22
N GLU A 409 130.00 44.78 -92.51
CA GLU A 409 128.96 45.67 -93.06
C GLU A 409 127.50 45.14 -92.96
N ASN A 410 127.17 43.99 -93.56
CA ASN A 410 125.77 43.52 -93.68
C ASN A 410 125.22 42.73 -92.48
N LEU A 411 125.69 43.04 -91.26
CA LEU A 411 124.99 42.62 -90.02
C LEU A 411 123.69 43.42 -89.80
N ILE A 412 123.56 44.58 -90.47
CA ILE A 412 122.47 45.55 -90.30
C ILE A 412 121.18 45.14 -91.07
N GLU A 413 121.30 44.31 -92.12
CA GLU A 413 120.17 44.03 -93.04
C GLU A 413 119.19 42.93 -92.58
N LEU A 414 119.47 42.27 -91.45
CA LEU A 414 118.57 41.32 -90.78
C LEU A 414 117.78 41.95 -89.63
N GLU A 415 118.34 42.96 -88.95
CA GLU A 415 117.74 43.54 -87.73
C GLU A 415 116.55 44.47 -88.03
N THR A 416 116.50 45.03 -89.23
CA THR A 416 115.33 45.79 -89.73
C THR A 416 114.13 44.87 -89.99
N LYS A 417 114.34 43.77 -90.73
CA LYS A 417 113.28 42.83 -91.15
C LYS A 417 112.60 42.11 -89.97
N LEU A 418 113.24 42.04 -88.80
CA LEU A 418 112.63 41.49 -87.59
C LEU A 418 111.56 42.41 -86.98
N LYS A 419 111.75 43.74 -87.05
CA LYS A 419 110.86 44.73 -86.39
C LYS A 419 109.53 44.93 -87.11
N ASP A 420 109.48 44.73 -88.43
CA ASP A 420 108.25 44.92 -89.19
C ASP A 420 107.21 43.82 -88.90
N CYS A 421 107.64 42.57 -88.71
CA CYS A 421 106.75 41.46 -88.35
C CYS A 421 106.14 41.60 -86.93
N GLU A 422 106.79 42.28 -85.99
CA GLU A 422 106.20 42.55 -84.68
C GLU A 422 105.10 43.62 -84.72
N ASN A 423 105.24 44.61 -85.62
CA ASN A 423 104.26 45.69 -85.79
C ASN A 423 102.92 45.19 -86.38
N GLU A 424 102.93 44.28 -87.35
CA GLU A 424 101.69 43.66 -87.87
C GLU A 424 100.90 42.93 -86.77
N LYS A 425 101.61 42.20 -85.91
CA LYS A 425 101.02 41.44 -84.78
C LYS A 425 100.33 42.35 -83.76
N ALA A 426 100.84 43.57 -83.57
CA ALA A 426 100.20 44.60 -82.74
C ALA A 426 98.93 45.19 -83.40
N ILE A 427 98.98 45.46 -84.71
CA ILE A 427 97.84 46.03 -85.46
C ILE A 427 96.66 45.05 -85.51
N LEU A 428 96.91 43.77 -85.74
CA LEU A 428 95.86 42.73 -85.76
C LEU A 428 95.14 42.59 -84.41
N LYS A 429 95.87 42.60 -83.28
CA LYS A 429 95.26 42.62 -81.93
C LYS A 429 94.41 43.88 -81.70
N LYS A 430 94.83 45.03 -82.22
CA LYS A 430 94.09 46.30 -82.08
C LYS A 430 92.77 46.30 -82.86
N LYS A 431 92.73 45.68 -84.04
CA LYS A 431 91.50 45.48 -84.83
C LYS A 431 90.53 44.49 -84.18
N PHE A 432 91.02 43.39 -83.60
CA PHE A 432 90.16 42.43 -82.89
C PHE A 432 89.48 43.07 -81.65
N ALA A 433 90.17 44.02 -81.00
CA ALA A 433 89.67 44.74 -79.84
C ALA A 433 88.62 45.84 -80.17
N SER A 434 88.55 46.35 -81.41
CA SER A 434 87.48 47.28 -81.81
C SER A 434 86.18 46.54 -82.12
N TYR A 435 86.22 45.47 -82.92
CA TYR A 435 85.07 44.60 -83.20
C TYR A 435 84.40 44.08 -81.91
N GLN A 436 85.20 43.69 -80.91
CA GLN A 436 84.70 43.26 -79.60
C GLN A 436 84.07 44.36 -78.72
N LYS A 437 84.25 45.65 -79.06
CA LYS A 437 83.57 46.77 -78.38
C LYS A 437 82.30 47.18 -79.10
N GLU A 438 82.32 47.17 -80.43
CA GLU A 438 81.20 47.53 -81.30
C GLU A 438 79.99 46.61 -81.04
N ILE A 439 80.20 45.28 -81.13
CA ILE A 439 79.16 44.26 -80.86
C ILE A 439 78.61 44.36 -79.42
N ARG A 440 79.46 44.71 -78.43
CA ARG A 440 79.01 44.89 -77.03
C ARG A 440 78.13 46.12 -76.85
N ILE A 441 78.45 47.23 -77.50
CA ILE A 441 77.64 48.47 -77.44
C ILE A 441 76.29 48.25 -78.12
N GLU A 442 76.25 47.54 -79.24
CA GLU A 442 75.01 47.21 -79.96
C GLU A 442 74.10 46.29 -79.14
N THR A 443 74.66 45.22 -78.57
CA THR A 443 73.96 44.31 -77.66
C THR A 443 73.39 45.03 -76.43
N GLN A 444 74.07 46.08 -75.94
CA GLN A 444 73.63 46.86 -74.78
C GLN A 444 72.58 47.94 -75.11
N LYS A 445 72.53 48.42 -76.36
CA LYS A 445 71.44 49.29 -76.85
C LYS A 445 70.12 48.53 -76.95
N LEU A 446 70.12 47.36 -77.59
CA LEU A 446 68.90 46.56 -77.80
C LEU A 446 68.25 46.14 -76.47
N ARG A 447 69.04 45.72 -75.47
CA ARG A 447 68.51 45.36 -74.14
C ARG A 447 67.83 46.53 -73.41
N LYS A 448 68.29 47.77 -73.60
CA LYS A 448 67.69 48.96 -72.97
C LYS A 448 66.43 49.49 -73.66
N GLN A 449 66.08 49.01 -74.85
CA GLN A 449 64.82 49.37 -75.52
C GLN A 449 63.65 48.47 -75.07
N ILE A 450 63.93 47.23 -74.66
CA ILE A 450 62.93 46.27 -74.17
C ILE A 450 62.47 46.63 -72.74
N GLU A 451 63.39 47.03 -71.87
CA GLU A 451 63.17 47.30 -70.43
C GLU A 451 62.20 48.48 -70.12
N VAL A 452 61.79 49.25 -71.14
CA VAL A 452 60.93 50.42 -71.00
C VAL A 452 59.44 50.13 -71.26
N TYR A 453 59.10 49.08 -72.03
CA TYR A 453 57.73 48.89 -72.54
C TYR A 453 56.89 47.81 -71.82
N GLU A 454 57.48 46.82 -71.17
CA GLU A 454 56.74 45.69 -70.56
C GLU A 454 56.38 45.90 -69.07
N LYS A 455 56.09 47.14 -68.67
CA LYS A 455 55.43 47.46 -67.39
C LYS A 455 53.92 47.69 -67.54
N GLN A 456 53.26 46.88 -68.36
CA GLN A 456 51.79 46.81 -68.45
C GLN A 456 51.32 45.43 -68.98
N SER A 457 50.29 44.87 -68.34
CA SER A 457 49.47 43.72 -68.78
C SER A 457 50.09 42.30 -68.90
N LEU A 458 49.97 41.53 -67.80
CA LEU A 458 49.45 40.15 -67.75
C LEU A 458 49.97 39.06 -68.75
N SER A 459 50.76 38.11 -68.20
CA SER A 459 50.50 36.64 -68.22
C SER A 459 50.53 35.83 -69.55
N PRO A 460 50.73 34.49 -69.51
CA PRO A 460 51.35 33.63 -68.48
C PRO A 460 52.36 32.57 -69.04
N MET A 461 52.77 31.65 -68.14
CA MET A 461 53.03 30.22 -68.39
C MET A 461 54.44 29.76 -68.86
N SER A 462 55.07 28.95 -67.99
CA SER A 462 55.81 27.69 -68.24
C SER A 462 56.92 27.59 -69.32
N ALA A 463 57.96 26.76 -69.18
CA ALA A 463 58.10 25.59 -68.30
C ALA A 463 59.56 25.30 -67.90
N ILE A 464 59.71 24.64 -66.74
CA ILE A 464 60.51 23.42 -66.46
C ILE A 464 61.99 23.44 -66.93
N ASP A 465 62.99 23.44 -66.03
CA ASP A 465 63.56 22.26 -65.32
C ASP A 465 64.39 21.32 -66.25
N GLU A 466 65.34 20.50 -65.80
CA GLU A 466 65.71 20.07 -64.44
C GLU A 466 67.21 19.68 -64.37
N SER A 467 67.87 19.87 -63.22
CA SER A 467 69.08 19.12 -62.80
C SER A 467 70.37 19.30 -63.66
N SER A 468 71.55 18.75 -63.33
CA SER A 468 72.02 18.09 -62.09
C SER A 468 73.56 18.18 -61.97
N GLN A 469 74.06 18.48 -60.76
CA GLN A 469 75.37 18.04 -60.24
C GLN A 469 76.66 18.54 -60.97
N ASN A 470 77.87 18.53 -60.40
CA ASN A 470 78.32 18.13 -59.05
C ASN A 470 79.55 18.99 -58.63
N GLY A 471 79.98 18.93 -57.36
CA GLY A 471 81.39 19.23 -57.02
C GLY A 471 81.73 20.32 -55.99
N LYS A 472 81.50 20.00 -54.72
CA LYS A 472 82.44 20.19 -53.58
C LYS A 472 82.82 21.60 -53.05
N GLU A 473 82.52 21.72 -51.75
CA GLU A 473 83.43 22.13 -50.65
C GLU A 473 83.81 23.61 -50.43
N SER A 474 83.36 24.11 -49.26
CA SER A 474 84.04 25.06 -48.36
C SER A 474 84.46 26.44 -48.88
N PHE A 475 83.73 27.49 -48.46
CA PHE A 475 84.22 28.44 -47.44
C PHE A 475 83.15 29.50 -47.09
N CYS A 476 82.61 29.44 -45.87
CA CYS A 476 82.19 30.65 -45.14
C CYS A 476 83.47 31.31 -44.59
N PRO A 477 83.60 32.65 -44.44
CA PRO A 477 82.65 33.42 -43.61
C PRO A 477 82.41 34.91 -43.93
N SER A 478 81.20 35.40 -43.62
CA SER A 478 80.89 36.70 -42.97
C SER A 478 79.36 36.90 -42.94
N ALA A 479 78.74 37.56 -41.95
CA ALA A 479 79.28 38.38 -40.87
C ALA A 479 78.52 38.23 -39.53
N THR A 480 79.21 38.61 -38.43
CA THR A 480 78.68 39.16 -37.16
C THR A 480 77.55 38.44 -36.40
N LEU A 481 77.92 37.80 -35.28
CA LEU A 481 77.01 37.34 -34.22
C LEU A 481 76.72 38.44 -33.17
N SER A 482 75.81 38.09 -32.25
CA SER A 482 75.77 38.49 -30.82
C SER A 482 74.98 39.74 -30.41
N ARG A 483 73.82 39.48 -29.78
CA ARG A 483 73.69 39.64 -28.31
C ARG A 483 72.54 38.83 -27.70
N THR A 484 72.61 38.61 -26.39
CA THR A 484 71.77 37.67 -25.62
C THR A 484 71.38 38.26 -24.26
N SER A 485 70.10 38.18 -23.88
CA SER A 485 69.58 38.36 -22.50
C SER A 485 68.05 38.23 -22.48
N SER A 486 67.35 37.69 -21.47
CA SER A 486 67.73 36.90 -20.28
C SER A 486 66.47 36.57 -19.43
N ILE A 487 66.56 35.60 -18.48
CA ILE A 487 65.77 35.53 -17.21
C ILE A 487 64.27 35.13 -17.39
N GLN A 488 63.76 34.03 -16.78
CA GLN A 488 63.24 33.86 -15.40
C GLN A 488 61.95 34.70 -15.12
N SER A 489 60.97 34.31 -14.31
CA SER A 489 60.75 33.12 -13.45
C SER A 489 59.27 32.99 -13.00
N PHE A 490 58.94 31.86 -12.37
CA PHE A 490 57.93 31.57 -11.32
C PHE A 490 56.88 32.64 -10.88
N GLU A 491 55.65 32.14 -10.67
CA GLU A 491 54.73 32.43 -9.54
C GLU A 491 53.65 33.57 -9.52
N THR A 492 52.49 33.15 -8.98
CA THR A 492 51.40 33.91 -8.28
C THR A 492 50.42 34.83 -9.02
N ALA A 493 49.16 34.79 -8.54
CA ALA A 493 48.10 35.82 -8.59
C ALA A 493 47.60 36.30 -9.98
N SER A 494 46.37 36.74 -10.19
CA SER A 494 45.07 36.67 -9.49
C SER A 494 44.05 37.29 -10.48
N GLY A 495 42.78 36.87 -10.60
CA GLY A 495 42.08 35.79 -9.92
C GLY A 495 40.57 35.98 -10.11
N TYR A 496 39.88 34.96 -10.62
CA TYR A 496 38.44 34.98 -10.85
C TYR A 496 37.79 33.76 -10.19
N ARG A 497 36.89 34.01 -9.23
CA ARG A 497 36.02 32.98 -8.63
C ARG A 497 34.95 32.64 -9.70
N LEU A 498 34.48 31.39 -9.83
CA LEU A 498 33.70 30.66 -8.84
C LEU A 498 33.85 29.12 -8.95
N SER A 499 33.65 28.45 -7.80
CA SER A 499 33.14 27.09 -7.54
C SER A 499 33.26 25.99 -8.62
N SER A 500 33.92 24.84 -8.40
CA SER A 500 33.73 23.79 -7.37
C SER A 500 32.33 23.13 -7.37
N ALA A 501 32.15 21.80 -7.37
CA ALA A 501 33.08 20.66 -7.55
C ALA A 501 32.27 19.36 -7.81
N PRO A 502 32.88 18.28 -8.34
CA PRO A 502 32.32 16.93 -8.30
C PRO A 502 33.04 16.04 -7.26
N SER A 503 32.27 15.34 -6.41
CA SER A 503 32.81 14.34 -5.46
C SER A 503 32.00 13.04 -5.47
N THR A 504 32.67 11.96 -5.88
CA THR A 504 32.71 10.63 -5.23
C THR A 504 31.44 10.09 -4.54
N ASN A 505 31.00 8.89 -4.94
CA ASN A 505 31.41 7.67 -4.21
C ASN A 505 30.97 6.35 -4.87
N SER A 506 31.58 5.25 -4.40
CA SER A 506 31.24 3.85 -4.70
C SER A 506 30.85 3.12 -3.38
N PRO A 507 30.45 1.83 -3.41
CA PRO A 507 29.62 1.24 -2.35
C PRO A 507 30.38 0.64 -1.14
N ASN A 508 29.58 0.10 -0.20
CA ASN A 508 29.90 -0.42 1.13
C ASN A 508 30.21 0.66 2.19
N GLY A 509 29.95 0.43 3.47
CA GLY A 509 29.24 -0.71 4.08
C GLY A 509 29.82 -1.07 5.45
N GLU A 510 28.96 -1.00 6.48
CA GLU A 510 29.33 -1.06 7.91
C GLU A 510 30.15 0.19 8.33
N ASP A 511 30.04 0.70 9.57
CA ASP A 511 30.49 0.01 10.78
C ASP A 511 29.58 0.21 12.02
N ARG A 512 29.92 -0.44 13.14
CA ARG A 512 29.30 -0.31 14.47
C ARG A 512 30.33 0.07 15.53
N ASP A 513 29.92 0.93 16.46
CA ASP A 513 30.76 1.32 17.60
C ASP A 513 31.07 0.18 18.59
N SER A 514 32.33 0.18 19.06
CA SER A 514 32.81 -0.24 20.40
C SER A 514 32.74 -1.73 20.81
N ALA A 515 33.77 -2.34 21.43
CA ALA A 515 35.12 -1.87 21.78
C ALA A 515 36.05 -3.03 22.26
N ASN A 516 37.35 -2.73 22.40
CA ASN A 516 38.39 -3.36 23.25
C ASN A 516 39.07 -4.70 22.85
N ASN A 517 40.39 -4.61 22.57
CA ASN A 517 41.54 -5.30 23.20
C ASN A 517 41.47 -6.85 23.44
N LEU A 518 42.51 -7.66 23.22
CA LEU A 518 43.98 -7.43 23.20
C LEU A 518 44.73 -8.53 22.40
N ASP A 519 46.03 -8.35 22.19
CA ASP A 519 46.96 -9.19 21.42
C ASP A 519 47.37 -10.58 21.99
N VAL A 520 47.61 -11.52 21.05
CA VAL A 520 48.77 -12.45 20.93
C VAL A 520 49.14 -13.40 22.10
N PHE A 521 48.89 -14.72 21.87
CA PHE A 521 49.60 -15.93 22.39
C PHE A 521 49.63 -16.11 23.95
N ASN A 522 49.62 -17.30 24.56
CA ASN A 522 50.06 -18.64 24.17
C ASN A 522 49.34 -19.70 25.06
N ALA A 523 48.73 -20.74 24.48
CA ALA A 523 48.27 -21.99 25.12
C ALA A 523 47.31 -22.72 24.15
N GLN A 524 47.66 -23.91 23.67
CA GLN A 524 47.03 -24.51 22.50
C GLN A 524 46.32 -25.85 22.76
N SER A 525 46.00 -26.16 24.03
CA SER A 525 45.27 -27.38 24.43
C SER A 525 43.97 -27.10 25.22
N GLU A 526 43.89 -26.02 26.00
CA GLU A 526 42.66 -25.65 26.71
C GLU A 526 41.62 -24.97 25.79
N LYS A 527 42.08 -24.36 24.68
CA LYS A 527 41.21 -23.62 23.76
C LYS A 527 40.16 -24.50 23.10
N ASP A 528 40.49 -25.74 22.73
CA ASP A 528 39.52 -26.64 22.09
C ASP A 528 38.45 -27.12 23.08
N ILE A 529 38.83 -27.37 24.34
CA ILE A 529 37.87 -27.69 25.42
C ILE A 529 36.94 -26.50 25.64
N ASN A 530 37.50 -25.28 25.73
CA ASN A 530 36.72 -24.05 25.93
C ASN A 530 35.79 -23.75 24.73
N VAL A 531 36.27 -23.93 23.50
CA VAL A 531 35.47 -23.77 22.27
C VAL A 531 34.36 -24.82 22.17
N GLN A 532 34.64 -26.09 22.48
CA GLN A 532 33.60 -27.13 22.54
C GLN A 532 32.57 -26.82 23.63
N GLN A 533 33.00 -26.41 24.83
CA GLN A 533 32.11 -26.11 25.93
C GLN A 533 31.28 -24.84 25.68
N ALA A 534 31.84 -23.82 25.02
CA ALA A 534 31.12 -22.65 24.52
C ALA A 534 30.13 -23.02 23.39
N MET A 535 30.49 -23.95 22.50
CA MET A 535 29.58 -24.47 21.48
C MET A 535 28.42 -25.25 22.11
N ILE A 536 28.68 -26.10 23.10
CA ILE A 536 27.66 -26.83 23.87
C ILE A 536 26.73 -25.83 24.60
N GLN A 537 27.27 -24.81 25.26
CA GLN A 537 26.47 -23.75 25.88
C GLN A 537 25.60 -23.01 24.84
N LYS A 538 26.13 -22.73 23.65
CA LYS A 538 25.39 -22.10 22.55
C LYS A 538 24.29 -23.01 22.00
N ILE A 539 24.55 -24.32 21.86
CA ILE A 539 23.55 -25.33 21.49
C ILE A 539 22.44 -25.42 22.54
N VAL A 540 22.77 -25.52 23.83
CA VAL A 540 21.78 -25.55 24.93
C VAL A 540 20.97 -24.24 24.99
N LYS A 541 21.60 -23.09 24.73
CA LYS A 541 20.90 -21.79 24.65
C LYS A 541 19.94 -21.73 23.45
N LEU A 542 20.35 -22.25 22.29
CA LEU A 542 19.49 -22.37 21.11
C LEU A 542 18.35 -23.38 21.31
N GLN A 543 18.61 -24.54 21.91
CA GLN A 543 17.58 -25.52 22.26
C GLN A 543 16.55 -24.92 23.22
N LYS A 544 16.98 -24.22 24.28
CA LYS A 544 16.06 -23.49 25.19
C LYS A 544 15.28 -22.37 24.48
N GLN A 545 15.84 -21.72 23.47
CA GLN A 545 15.12 -20.75 22.64
C GLN A 545 14.14 -21.42 21.66
N LEU A 546 14.48 -22.59 21.11
CA LEU A 546 13.60 -23.38 20.24
C LEU A 546 12.42 -23.97 21.01
N ILE A 547 12.65 -24.49 22.23
CA ILE A 547 11.57 -24.95 23.13
C ILE A 547 10.62 -23.79 23.42
N LYS A 548 11.11 -22.62 23.86
CA LYS A 548 10.25 -21.44 24.10
C LYS A 548 9.53 -20.91 22.87
N LYS A 549 10.13 -21.06 21.67
CA LYS A 549 9.44 -20.75 20.41
C LYS A 549 8.37 -21.79 20.07
N LYS A 550 8.61 -23.07 20.35
CA LYS A 550 7.65 -24.17 20.14
C LYS A 550 6.47 -24.07 21.11
N GLU A 551 6.72 -23.87 22.40
CA GLU A 551 5.69 -23.59 23.42
C GLU A 551 4.81 -22.39 23.01
N LYS A 552 5.43 -21.29 22.53
CA LYS A 552 4.68 -20.13 22.03
C LYS A 552 3.91 -20.41 20.73
N MET A 553 4.43 -21.26 19.85
CA MET A 553 3.76 -21.67 18.61
C MET A 553 2.54 -22.54 18.94
N GLU A 554 2.70 -23.55 19.80
CA GLU A 554 1.62 -24.44 20.26
C GLU A 554 0.52 -23.65 20.98
N PHE A 555 0.88 -22.69 21.83
CA PHE A 555 -0.09 -21.76 22.46
C PHE A 555 -0.84 -20.89 21.43
N LEU A 556 -0.15 -20.39 20.40
CA LEU A 556 -0.78 -19.57 19.35
C LEU A 556 -1.66 -20.41 18.42
N ASP A 557 -1.27 -21.64 18.10
CA ASP A 557 -2.06 -22.58 17.32
C ASP A 557 -3.32 -23.02 18.10
N GLU A 558 -3.21 -23.27 19.41
CA GLU A 558 -4.38 -23.53 20.26
C GLU A 558 -5.31 -22.31 20.30
N HIS A 559 -4.79 -21.10 20.55
CA HIS A 559 -5.59 -19.88 20.53
C HIS A 559 -6.27 -19.65 19.16
N VAL A 560 -5.58 -19.91 18.05
CA VAL A 560 -6.17 -19.84 16.71
C VAL A 560 -7.26 -20.89 16.52
N THR A 561 -7.08 -22.14 16.95
CA THR A 561 -8.13 -23.15 16.83
C THR A 561 -9.37 -22.76 17.65
N GLN A 562 -9.20 -22.35 18.92
CA GLN A 562 -10.26 -21.83 19.78
C GLN A 562 -11.01 -20.65 19.12
N CYS A 563 -10.29 -19.65 18.60
CA CYS A 563 -10.91 -18.54 17.85
C CYS A 563 -11.70 -19.01 16.61
N THR A 564 -11.22 -20.01 15.86
CA THR A 564 -12.01 -20.52 14.72
C THR A 564 -13.24 -21.31 15.16
N GLU A 565 -13.20 -22.00 16.31
CA GLU A 565 -14.37 -22.70 16.86
C GLU A 565 -15.41 -21.73 17.43
N GLU A 566 -14.98 -20.72 18.18
CA GLU A 566 -15.79 -19.57 18.59
C GLU A 566 -16.48 -18.93 17.37
N LEU A 567 -15.73 -18.64 16.31
CA LEU A 567 -16.26 -18.02 15.09
C LEU A 567 -17.27 -18.95 14.40
N LYS A 568 -16.95 -20.23 14.17
CA LYS A 568 -17.90 -21.23 13.64
C LYS A 568 -19.17 -21.31 14.48
N ARG A 569 -19.05 -21.26 15.82
CA ARG A 569 -20.17 -21.32 16.77
C ARG A 569 -21.06 -20.07 16.68
N LYS A 570 -20.45 -18.87 16.67
CA LYS A 570 -21.16 -17.59 16.49
C LYS A 570 -21.82 -17.51 15.12
N THR A 571 -21.16 -17.90 14.02
CA THR A 571 -21.75 -18.00 12.68
C THR A 571 -22.93 -18.98 12.64
N LYS A 572 -22.82 -20.16 13.26
CA LYS A 572 -23.92 -21.13 13.35
C LYS A 572 -25.11 -20.61 14.17
N ILE A 573 -24.85 -19.81 15.21
CA ILE A 573 -25.90 -19.11 15.98
C ILE A 573 -26.57 -18.05 15.10
N ILE A 574 -25.81 -17.17 14.45
CA ILE A 574 -26.33 -16.14 13.54
C ILE A 574 -27.16 -16.76 12.41
N GLN A 575 -26.68 -17.85 11.80
CA GLN A 575 -27.41 -18.59 10.76
C GLN A 575 -28.73 -19.17 11.29
N ASN A 576 -28.75 -19.71 12.52
CA ASN A 576 -29.98 -20.17 13.17
C ASN A 576 -30.96 -19.02 13.45
N TYR A 577 -30.47 -17.84 13.84
CA TYR A 577 -31.33 -16.66 14.02
C TYR A 577 -31.89 -16.17 12.70
N ALA A 578 -31.06 -16.01 11.66
CA ALA A 578 -31.49 -15.60 10.32
C ALA A 578 -32.54 -16.56 9.73
N LEU A 579 -32.28 -17.87 9.73
CA LEU A 579 -33.25 -18.87 9.24
C LEU A 579 -34.55 -18.87 10.05
N ARG A 580 -34.48 -18.59 11.36
CA ARG A 580 -35.66 -18.49 12.23
C ARG A 580 -36.43 -17.17 12.03
N GLU A 581 -35.73 -16.10 11.66
CA GLU A 581 -36.30 -14.80 11.34
C GLU A 581 -36.97 -14.82 9.95
N GLU A 582 -36.33 -15.42 8.94
CA GLU A 582 -36.96 -15.75 7.65
C GLU A 582 -38.20 -16.64 7.84
N SER A 583 -38.10 -17.69 8.67
CA SER A 583 -39.24 -18.56 9.03
C SER A 583 -40.36 -17.83 9.80
N ALA A 584 -40.07 -16.70 10.44
CA ALA A 584 -41.06 -15.86 11.13
C ALA A 584 -41.66 -14.81 10.19
N ALA A 585 -40.86 -14.25 9.28
CA ALA A 585 -41.29 -13.30 8.25
C ALA A 585 -42.16 -13.96 7.16
N LEU A 586 -41.95 -15.26 6.90
CA LEU A 586 -42.80 -16.08 6.02
C LEU A 586 -44.18 -16.43 6.62
N LYS A 587 -44.56 -15.85 7.77
CA LYS A 587 -45.86 -16.10 8.41
C LYS A 587 -46.82 -14.93 8.13
N PRO A 588 -47.87 -15.11 7.31
CA PRO A 588 -48.78 -14.01 6.95
C PRO A 588 -49.49 -13.41 8.15
N MET A 589 -49.48 -12.08 8.26
CA MET A 589 -50.29 -11.36 9.24
C MET A 589 -51.69 -11.13 8.64
N LYS A 590 -52.69 -11.82 9.21
CA LYS A 590 -54.08 -12.01 8.73
C LYS A 590 -54.19 -13.01 7.58
N GLU A 591 -54.67 -14.23 7.88
CA GLU A 591 -56.04 -14.67 7.58
C GLU A 591 -56.28 -16.06 8.20
N SER A 592 -57.46 -16.67 7.98
CA SER A 592 -57.96 -17.80 8.77
C SER A 592 -57.08 -19.05 8.73
N LEU A 593 -56.59 -19.48 9.91
CA LEU A 593 -55.92 -20.78 10.09
C LEU A 593 -56.92 -21.96 9.99
N GLU A 594 -58.21 -21.67 10.15
CA GLU A 594 -59.30 -22.65 10.29
C GLU A 594 -59.90 -23.06 8.94
N GLU A 595 -59.73 -22.21 7.91
CA GLU A 595 -60.23 -22.44 6.55
C GLU A 595 -59.28 -23.34 5.73
N ILE A 596 -57.97 -23.16 5.89
CA ILE A 596 -56.93 -23.99 5.26
C ILE A 596 -56.98 -25.44 5.78
N LEU A 597 -57.39 -25.64 7.05
CA LEU A 597 -57.39 -26.95 7.71
C LEU A 597 -58.46 -27.92 7.16
N ASN A 598 -59.48 -27.41 6.46
CA ASN A 598 -60.63 -28.19 5.99
C ASN A 598 -60.50 -28.71 4.54
N LEU A 599 -59.43 -28.34 3.81
CA LEU A 599 -59.30 -28.64 2.37
C LEU A 599 -58.32 -29.79 2.02
N TYR A 600 -57.67 -30.42 3.01
CA TYR A 600 -56.81 -31.58 2.75
C TYR A 600 -56.79 -32.60 3.90
N PRO A 601 -57.34 -33.82 3.71
CA PRO A 601 -57.08 -34.92 4.62
C PRO A 601 -55.68 -35.52 4.35
N VAL A 602 -55.05 -36.07 5.39
CA VAL A 602 -53.81 -36.87 5.34
C VAL A 602 -52.53 -36.14 4.88
N THR A 603 -51.84 -35.47 5.82
CA THR A 603 -50.49 -35.89 6.28
C THR A 603 -49.97 -35.00 7.43
N GLN A 604 -49.97 -35.52 8.66
CA GLN A 604 -49.14 -34.98 9.74
C GLN A 604 -47.79 -35.71 9.78
N THR A 605 -46.76 -35.15 9.15
CA THR A 605 -45.40 -35.73 9.15
C THR A 605 -44.38 -34.85 9.88
N ALA A 606 -44.42 -34.99 11.21
CA ALA A 606 -43.28 -34.86 12.13
C ALA A 606 -42.20 -33.78 11.85
N TYR A 607 -42.29 -32.67 12.60
CA TYR A 607 -41.10 -31.90 13.00
C TYR A 607 -40.14 -32.80 13.80
N LYS A 608 -39.15 -33.43 13.15
CA LYS A 608 -37.86 -33.90 13.69
C LYS A 608 -37.03 -34.63 12.63
N SER A 609 -36.12 -33.92 11.98
CA SER A 609 -34.87 -34.51 11.48
C SER A 609 -33.69 -33.76 12.09
N LYS A 610 -32.90 -34.47 12.90
CA LYS A 610 -31.57 -34.02 13.30
C LYS A 610 -30.57 -34.36 12.20
N GLU A 611 -29.45 -33.64 12.19
CA GLU A 611 -28.15 -34.17 11.75
C GLU A 611 -28.13 -34.87 10.38
N THR A 612 -28.09 -34.09 9.28
CA THR A 612 -27.02 -34.14 8.25
C THR A 612 -27.34 -33.16 7.12
N SER A 613 -26.87 -31.92 7.24
CA SER A 613 -26.86 -30.94 6.15
C SER A 613 -25.43 -30.39 5.97
N LEU A 614 -24.65 -31.09 5.14
CA LEU A 614 -23.36 -30.58 4.68
C LEU A 614 -23.60 -29.31 3.86
N PRO A 615 -22.99 -28.16 4.19
CA PRO A 615 -23.31 -26.88 3.56
C PRO A 615 -22.72 -26.81 2.14
N LEU A 616 -23.45 -27.34 1.16
CA LEU A 616 -23.09 -27.48 -0.26
C LEU A 616 -22.85 -26.15 -1.01
N LEU A 617 -22.83 -25.01 -0.32
CA LEU A 617 -22.55 -23.69 -0.89
C LEU A 617 -21.32 -23.01 -0.25
N GLY A 618 -21.00 -23.32 1.01
CA GLY A 618 -19.95 -22.61 1.76
C GLY A 618 -18.53 -22.93 1.29
N THR A 619 -18.23 -24.18 0.96
CA THR A 619 -16.84 -24.63 0.66
C THR A 619 -16.29 -24.16 -0.69
N TRP A 620 -17.12 -23.69 -1.63
CA TRP A 620 -16.66 -23.33 -2.98
C TRP A 620 -15.83 -22.04 -3.01
N PHE A 621 -16.05 -21.13 -2.07
CA PHE A 621 -15.40 -19.81 -2.04
C PHE A 621 -14.25 -19.68 -1.03
N THR A 622 -13.89 -20.73 -0.27
CA THR A 622 -12.86 -20.65 0.78
C THR A 622 -11.58 -21.46 0.50
N SER A 623 -11.53 -22.21 -0.60
CA SER A 623 -10.39 -23.05 -0.96
C SER A 623 -9.18 -22.23 -1.41
N LYS A 624 -8.32 -21.87 -0.45
CA LYS A 624 -7.01 -21.25 -0.69
C LYS A 624 -6.17 -22.11 -1.65
N SER A 625 -5.40 -21.44 -2.52
CA SER A 625 -4.21 -21.99 -3.18
C SER A 625 -4.39 -23.29 -4.00
N ASN A 626 -5.18 -23.25 -5.08
CA ASN A 626 -4.75 -23.76 -6.39
C ASN A 626 -5.78 -23.43 -7.48
N THR A 627 -5.33 -23.11 -8.69
CA THR A 627 -6.18 -22.79 -9.85
C THR A 627 -6.78 -24.06 -10.47
N LYS A 628 -7.76 -24.67 -9.79
CA LYS A 628 -8.65 -25.64 -10.44
C LYS A 628 -9.35 -24.97 -11.62
N THR A 629 -9.31 -25.59 -12.79
CA THR A 629 -10.00 -25.05 -13.96
C THR A 629 -11.52 -25.19 -13.80
N ASN A 630 -12.30 -24.34 -14.49
CA ASN A 630 -13.77 -24.44 -14.47
C ASN A 630 -14.28 -25.84 -14.86
N LEU A 631 -13.52 -26.56 -15.71
CA LEU A 631 -13.81 -27.96 -16.05
C LEU A 631 -13.67 -28.89 -14.83
N GLN A 632 -12.59 -28.77 -14.04
CA GLN A 632 -12.41 -29.55 -12.81
C GLN A 632 -13.47 -29.24 -11.74
N ILE A 633 -13.88 -27.97 -11.64
CA ILE A 633 -14.98 -27.55 -10.76
C ILE A 633 -16.29 -28.19 -11.24
N SER A 634 -16.57 -28.18 -12.55
CA SER A 634 -17.74 -28.83 -13.14
C SER A 634 -17.77 -30.34 -12.91
N THR A 635 -16.63 -31.04 -13.04
CA THR A 635 -16.55 -32.49 -12.72
C THR A 635 -16.74 -32.77 -11.23
N ASP A 636 -16.18 -31.94 -10.35
CA ASP A 636 -16.38 -32.06 -8.89
C ASP A 636 -17.85 -31.81 -8.49
N VAL A 637 -18.53 -30.87 -9.15
CA VAL A 637 -19.99 -30.64 -8.99
C VAL A 637 -20.77 -31.86 -9.48
N ASN A 638 -20.50 -32.34 -10.69
CA ASN A 638 -21.29 -33.40 -11.30
C ASN A 638 -21.15 -34.73 -10.55
N ALA A 639 -19.94 -35.08 -10.09
CA ALA A 639 -19.71 -36.25 -9.25
C ALA A 639 -20.44 -36.17 -7.89
N ARG A 640 -20.53 -34.97 -7.28
CA ARG A 640 -21.28 -34.75 -6.03
C ARG A 640 -22.80 -34.81 -6.23
N LEU A 641 -23.30 -34.26 -7.34
CA LEU A 641 -24.72 -34.36 -7.71
C LEU A 641 -25.10 -35.82 -7.99
N GLN A 642 -24.26 -36.56 -8.71
CA GLN A 642 -24.46 -37.98 -8.95
C GLN A 642 -24.51 -38.78 -7.64
N ALA A 643 -23.55 -38.60 -6.72
CA ALA A 643 -23.55 -39.26 -5.41
C ALA A 643 -24.79 -38.92 -4.55
N LEU A 644 -25.31 -37.68 -4.64
CA LEU A 644 -26.56 -37.28 -3.98
C LEU A 644 -27.79 -37.93 -4.62
N VAL A 645 -27.82 -38.07 -5.95
CA VAL A 645 -28.88 -38.80 -6.66
C VAL A 645 -28.84 -40.29 -6.30
N GLU A 646 -27.67 -40.90 -6.23
CA GLU A 646 -27.49 -42.31 -5.84
C GLU A 646 -27.97 -42.59 -4.40
N ASP A 647 -27.63 -41.72 -3.43
CA ASP A 647 -28.13 -41.81 -2.05
C ASP A 647 -29.64 -41.57 -1.94
N LEU A 648 -30.20 -40.60 -2.68
CA LEU A 648 -31.65 -40.37 -2.74
C LEU A 648 -32.40 -41.55 -3.36
N LEU A 649 -31.86 -42.15 -4.43
CA LEU A 649 -32.45 -43.30 -5.12
C LEU A 649 -32.39 -44.54 -4.21
N LEU A 650 -31.27 -44.77 -3.52
CA LEU A 650 -31.13 -45.83 -2.50
C LEU A 650 -32.11 -45.65 -1.33
N LYS A 651 -32.32 -44.40 -0.87
CA LYS A 651 -33.33 -44.09 0.17
C LYS A 651 -34.75 -44.34 -0.33
N ASN A 652 -35.08 -43.94 -1.56
CA ASN A 652 -36.38 -44.20 -2.16
C ASN A 652 -36.64 -45.70 -2.36
N MET A 653 -35.64 -46.49 -2.73
CA MET A 653 -35.75 -47.96 -2.77
C MET A 653 -36.04 -48.55 -1.37
N LYS A 654 -35.33 -48.11 -0.33
CA LYS A 654 -35.59 -48.55 1.05
C LYS A 654 -36.97 -48.11 1.56
N HIS A 655 -37.43 -46.91 1.21
CA HIS A 655 -38.78 -46.46 1.56
C HIS A 655 -39.85 -47.30 0.84
N LYS A 656 -39.64 -47.66 -0.43
CA LYS A 656 -40.52 -48.55 -1.19
C LYS A 656 -40.58 -49.95 -0.55
N GLU A 657 -39.45 -50.52 -0.14
CA GLU A 657 -39.39 -51.80 0.58
C GLU A 657 -40.13 -51.73 1.92
N ILE A 658 -40.00 -50.64 2.68
CA ILE A 658 -40.74 -50.42 3.94
C ILE A 658 -42.25 -50.30 3.67
N ILE A 659 -42.66 -49.63 2.60
CA ILE A 659 -44.08 -49.53 2.19
C ILE A 659 -44.63 -50.91 1.84
N GLU A 660 -43.93 -51.70 1.02
CA GLU A 660 -44.34 -53.08 0.67
C GLU A 660 -44.44 -53.98 1.92
N GLN A 661 -43.55 -53.83 2.90
CA GLN A 661 -43.63 -54.52 4.19
C GLN A 661 -44.83 -54.06 5.04
N LEU A 662 -45.23 -52.79 4.97
CA LEU A 662 -46.40 -52.25 5.66
C LEU A 662 -47.70 -52.69 4.97
N GLU A 663 -47.77 -52.63 3.65
CA GLU A 663 -48.89 -53.12 2.84
C GLU A 663 -49.14 -54.61 3.11
N LYS A 664 -48.08 -55.42 3.17
CA LYS A 664 -48.20 -56.83 3.56
C LYS A 664 -48.78 -56.99 4.97
N LYS A 665 -48.29 -56.25 5.96
CA LYS A 665 -48.84 -56.30 7.34
C LYS A 665 -50.30 -55.85 7.39
N ILE A 666 -50.71 -54.87 6.59
CA ILE A 666 -52.10 -54.44 6.48
C ILE A 666 -52.95 -55.57 5.88
N ALA A 667 -52.49 -56.24 4.83
CA ALA A 667 -53.18 -57.39 4.24
C ALA A 667 -53.28 -58.59 5.21
N ASP A 668 -52.24 -58.86 6.00
CA ASP A 668 -52.25 -59.89 7.04
C ASP A 668 -53.26 -59.55 8.16
N ILE A 669 -53.28 -58.30 8.65
CA ILE A 669 -54.25 -57.80 9.65
C ILE A 669 -55.68 -57.80 9.10
N GLU A 670 -55.88 -57.45 7.83
CA GLU A 670 -57.19 -57.56 7.18
C GLU A 670 -57.66 -59.01 7.08
N ARG A 671 -56.75 -59.94 6.81
CA ARG A 671 -57.06 -61.37 6.77
C ARG A 671 -57.47 -61.89 8.15
N GLU A 672 -56.72 -61.55 9.19
CA GLU A 672 -57.05 -61.86 10.58
C GLU A 672 -58.41 -61.27 10.98
N LYS A 673 -58.65 -59.98 10.66
CA LYS A 673 -59.94 -59.31 10.89
C LYS A 673 -61.11 -60.02 10.20
N ARG A 674 -60.94 -60.46 8.94
CA ARG A 674 -61.97 -61.24 8.21
C ARG A 674 -62.19 -62.62 8.84
N GLN A 675 -61.14 -63.28 9.34
CA GLN A 675 -61.25 -64.55 10.06
C GLN A 675 -61.95 -64.41 11.42
N LEU A 676 -61.69 -63.31 12.15
CA LEU A 676 -62.37 -63.02 13.42
C LEU A 676 -63.87 -62.74 13.24
N TYR A 677 -64.29 -62.05 12.18
CA TYR A 677 -65.71 -61.93 11.86
C TYR A 677 -66.32 -63.29 11.46
N ALA A 678 -65.67 -64.04 10.58
CA ALA A 678 -66.15 -65.36 10.17
C ALA A 678 -66.25 -66.38 11.31
N ALA A 679 -65.48 -66.21 12.39
CA ALA A 679 -65.55 -67.02 13.61
C ALA A 679 -66.49 -66.44 14.69
N ALA A 680 -67.10 -65.28 14.46
CA ALA A 680 -68.15 -64.69 15.29
C ALA A 680 -69.56 -64.97 14.74
N ASP A 681 -69.67 -65.30 13.45
CA ASP A 681 -70.89 -65.69 12.76
C ASP A 681 -71.14 -67.24 12.78
N THR A 682 -70.38 -67.99 13.60
CA THR A 682 -70.46 -69.47 13.76
C THR A 682 -70.59 -69.91 15.21
#